data_AF-A0AAJ8ML90-F1
#
_entry.id   AF-A0AAJ8ML90-F1
#
_cell.length_a   1.000
_cell.length_b   1.000
_cell.length_c   1.000
_cell.angle_alpha   90.00
_cell.angle_beta   90.00
_cell.angle_gamma   90.00
#
_symmetry.space_group_name_H-M   'P 1'
#
loop_
_entity.id
_entity.type
_entity.pdbx_description
1 polymer ?
#
loop_
_entity_poly.entity_id
_entity_poly.type
_entity_poly.pdbx_seq_one_letter_code
_entity_poly.pdbx_strand_id
1 'polypeptide(L)'
;MLDQIPSEIISQISFHLSLSSYNSNSFNKFEDIPPINLLLSCKTINEAINPNSNSRLYGKLFKLLFDINAPERRFRDSSQISNDKKVKKLRPRKRRKVNEDDKLKAKELTKELKKRIRCLLRLREMINSKDVSDIEDNDLWTIYFMLIENDGKNLVHLIGPQATVHLPALLELYHEQHFLAAAVEPGYPAETVGRSLAMWIAWLVGGSGPPDETPEQREERMFVLRPYVFAAQQYHLYFAPWTLPDLPLTKPLPPSDSSNPFVADLTPRSRSVTVEHFGRQLSVCPPFLAHAAILRFFYRKPGEDFDGDSDNELDMVTPPFMTMHTAQGQQQHAPGHYHHHQQQQHGIHTPITNGVRVNDLVDGIMPGTEGIVPSNSTSRAPTRPGSPVPIEKQQQYLLGNSKIHDLDFARLKACHDPLSSKGLKSPKWKGSWDGCWEGTFSFFDFDAFREMLAGHARALYEGPYGEQAQVWRMKETYVRKIGWVKKPDSPYSPHQSSDDDYYTDNEEKENKEEEEGEEEEEEEIIKDKEGLPLNGPKVNAGFPLSEPPNTFANLASEIAEAETLKQTIKQQIQAIKGYEIVPLEELDEMLNLSDEDQEESGLEMLLSGTGHSAWGKFILKGRVRSWDGMASLVKEYAPDSRGKWIYRGYVLAGDIFVGRWRDTYTPENFVGYEGTFFLNRR
;
A
#
# COMPACT_ATOMS: atom_id res chain seq x y z
N MET A 1 -44.17 41.91 -4.86
CA MET A 1 -44.47 41.18 -6.11
C MET A 1 -43.75 39.84 -6.18
N LEU A 2 -42.43 39.77 -5.93
CA LEU A 2 -41.68 38.49 -5.93
C LEU A 2 -42.02 37.56 -4.74
N ASP A 3 -42.48 38.13 -3.63
CA ASP A 3 -42.98 37.47 -2.43
C ASP A 3 -44.31 36.71 -2.63
N GLN A 4 -45.02 36.94 -3.74
CA GLN A 4 -46.23 36.23 -4.11
C GLN A 4 -45.94 34.93 -4.90
N ILE A 5 -44.69 34.71 -5.30
CA ILE A 5 -44.29 33.52 -6.06
C ILE A 5 -44.13 32.34 -5.09
N PRO A 6 -44.70 31.15 -5.38
CA PRO A 6 -44.52 29.97 -4.54
C PRO A 6 -43.03 29.60 -4.36
N SER A 7 -42.66 29.16 -3.15
CA SER A 7 -41.27 28.85 -2.79
C SER A 7 -40.62 27.81 -3.70
N GLU A 8 -41.41 26.86 -4.21
CA GLU A 8 -41.00 25.82 -5.15
C GLU A 8 -40.57 26.42 -6.49
N ILE A 9 -41.31 27.42 -6.97
CA ILE A 9 -41.00 28.12 -8.22
C ILE A 9 -39.75 28.99 -8.03
N ILE A 10 -39.63 29.70 -6.91
CA ILE A 10 -38.41 30.47 -6.58
C ILE A 10 -37.20 29.53 -6.50
N SER A 11 -37.36 28.34 -5.90
CA SER A 11 -36.31 27.33 -5.84
C SER A 11 -35.90 26.80 -7.23
N GLN A 12 -36.84 26.60 -8.16
CA GLN A 12 -36.51 26.18 -9.54
C GLN A 12 -35.86 27.30 -10.34
N ILE A 13 -36.34 28.55 -10.19
CA ILE A 13 -35.70 29.72 -10.79
C ILE A 13 -34.24 29.79 -10.32
N SER A 14 -34.01 29.67 -9.01
CA SER A 14 -32.66 29.69 -8.42
C SER A 14 -31.78 28.57 -8.95
N PHE A 15 -32.33 27.36 -9.11
CA PHE A 15 -31.63 26.23 -9.71
C PHE A 15 -31.13 26.54 -11.13
N HIS A 16 -32.00 27.08 -11.97
CA HIS A 16 -31.66 27.40 -13.36
C HIS A 16 -30.73 28.61 -13.48
N LEU A 17 -30.86 29.61 -12.61
CA LEU A 17 -29.92 30.74 -12.53
C LEU A 17 -28.51 30.25 -12.20
N SER A 18 -28.37 29.46 -11.12
CA SER A 18 -27.07 28.88 -10.74
C SER A 18 -26.46 28.02 -11.84
N LEU A 19 -27.27 27.25 -12.58
CA LEU A 19 -26.79 26.40 -13.67
C LEU A 19 -26.44 27.21 -14.95
N SER A 20 -27.20 28.28 -15.24
CA SER A 20 -26.93 29.14 -16.39
C SER A 20 -25.57 29.82 -16.28
N SER A 21 -25.23 30.33 -15.09
CA SER A 21 -23.92 30.90 -14.82
C SER A 21 -22.81 29.86 -14.95
N TYR A 22 -23.02 28.65 -14.44
CA TYR A 22 -22.08 27.53 -14.57
C TYR A 22 -21.82 27.12 -16.04
N ASN A 23 -22.86 27.13 -16.88
CA ASN A 23 -22.76 26.74 -18.30
C ASN A 23 -22.23 27.86 -19.20
N SER A 24 -22.24 29.11 -18.73
CA SER A 24 -21.54 30.18 -19.45
C SER A 24 -20.03 29.87 -19.42
N ASN A 25 -19.31 30.05 -20.53
CA ASN A 25 -17.84 29.93 -20.58
C ASN A 25 -17.13 31.05 -19.77
N SER A 26 -17.78 31.59 -18.74
CA SER A 26 -17.23 32.53 -17.79
C SER A 26 -16.26 31.80 -16.86
N PHE A 27 -15.16 32.47 -16.51
CA PHE A 27 -14.19 32.01 -15.52
C PHE A 27 -14.81 31.81 -14.11
N ASN A 28 -16.06 32.24 -13.89
CA ASN A 28 -16.73 32.32 -12.60
C ASN A 28 -17.86 31.29 -12.42
N LYS A 29 -17.56 30.01 -12.68
CA LYS A 29 -18.53 28.90 -12.65
C LYS A 29 -19.33 28.74 -11.35
N PHE A 30 -18.78 29.15 -10.20
CA PHE A 30 -19.41 28.94 -8.89
C PHE A 30 -19.82 30.20 -8.16
N GLU A 31 -19.57 31.40 -8.70
CA GLU A 31 -19.86 32.66 -7.99
C GLU A 31 -21.35 32.86 -7.70
N ASP A 32 -22.22 32.30 -8.55
CA ASP A 32 -23.67 32.36 -8.40
C ASP A 32 -24.27 31.14 -7.66
N ILE A 33 -23.45 30.41 -6.89
CA ILE A 33 -23.88 29.28 -6.06
C ILE A 33 -23.52 29.53 -4.59
N PRO A 34 -24.47 29.99 -3.75
CA PRO A 34 -25.86 30.33 -4.05
C PRO A 34 -26.01 31.66 -4.80
N PRO A 35 -27.16 31.97 -5.44
CA PRO A 35 -27.36 33.24 -6.13
C PRO A 35 -27.52 34.37 -5.10
N ILE A 36 -26.40 34.98 -4.69
CA ILE A 36 -26.32 35.97 -3.60
C ILE A 36 -27.25 37.15 -3.84
N ASN A 37 -27.29 37.68 -5.07
CA ASN A 37 -28.17 38.80 -5.42
C ASN A 37 -29.65 38.49 -5.17
N LEU A 38 -30.07 37.24 -5.42
CA LEU A 38 -31.44 36.82 -5.16
C LEU A 38 -31.67 36.61 -3.65
N LEU A 39 -30.70 36.04 -2.93
CA LEU A 39 -30.75 35.89 -1.47
C LEU A 39 -30.91 37.22 -0.71
N LEU A 40 -30.36 38.31 -1.25
CA LEU A 40 -30.39 39.63 -0.64
C LEU A 40 -31.64 40.46 -1.00
N SER A 41 -32.54 39.93 -1.83
CA SER A 41 -33.69 40.68 -2.34
C SER A 41 -34.85 40.85 -1.33
N CYS A 42 -35.26 39.77 -0.63
CA CYS A 42 -36.24 39.83 0.45
C CYS A 42 -36.17 38.61 1.38
N LYS A 43 -36.78 38.70 2.57
CA LYS A 43 -36.80 37.63 3.57
C LYS A 43 -37.45 36.34 3.05
N THR A 44 -38.60 36.45 2.37
CA THR A 44 -39.33 35.31 1.79
C THR A 44 -38.47 34.53 0.79
N ILE A 45 -37.77 35.24 -0.10
CA ILE A 45 -36.86 34.61 -1.07
C ILE A 45 -35.66 33.99 -0.35
N ASN A 46 -35.07 34.70 0.63
CA ASN A 46 -33.97 34.18 1.41
C ASN A 46 -34.35 32.84 2.05
N GLU A 47 -35.48 32.80 2.77
CA GLU A 47 -35.98 31.57 3.40
C GLU A 47 -36.24 30.46 2.38
N ALA A 48 -36.73 30.80 1.18
CA ALA A 48 -37.02 29.83 0.12
C ALA A 48 -35.75 29.22 -0.51
N ILE A 49 -34.62 29.92 -0.55
CA ILE A 49 -33.45 29.49 -1.35
C ILE A 49 -32.15 29.40 -0.53
N ASN A 50 -32.14 29.79 0.74
CA ASN A 50 -30.95 29.70 1.58
C ASN A 50 -30.46 28.24 1.67
N PRO A 51 -29.15 27.98 1.51
CA PRO A 51 -28.62 26.62 1.61
C PRO A 51 -28.96 25.86 2.90
N ASN A 52 -29.18 26.59 4.00
CA ASN A 52 -29.50 25.99 5.29
C ASN A 52 -30.98 25.59 5.39
N SER A 53 -31.89 26.30 4.73
CA SER A 53 -33.33 26.00 4.71
C SER A 53 -33.73 25.09 3.54
N ASN A 54 -33.13 25.28 2.36
CA ASN A 54 -33.46 24.53 1.14
C ASN A 54 -32.31 23.63 0.68
N SER A 55 -31.99 22.61 1.47
CA SER A 55 -30.95 21.64 1.10
C SER A 55 -31.31 20.79 -0.13
N ARG A 56 -32.59 20.71 -0.51
CA ARG A 56 -33.04 19.95 -1.70
C ARG A 56 -32.50 20.58 -2.99
N LEU A 57 -32.54 21.90 -3.09
CA LEU A 57 -31.98 22.67 -4.20
C LEU A 57 -30.49 22.37 -4.39
N TYR A 58 -29.68 22.55 -3.35
CA TYR A 58 -28.24 22.37 -3.42
C TYR A 58 -27.82 20.90 -3.52
N GLY A 59 -28.59 19.98 -2.92
CA GLY A 59 -28.41 18.55 -3.17
C GLY A 59 -28.64 18.18 -4.64
N LYS A 60 -29.60 18.82 -5.32
CA LYS A 60 -29.83 18.65 -6.77
C LYS A 60 -28.67 19.23 -7.59
N LEU A 61 -28.17 20.42 -7.23
CA LEU A 61 -26.98 21.01 -7.86
C LEU A 61 -25.75 20.13 -7.70
N PHE A 62 -25.48 19.60 -6.50
CA PHE A 62 -24.35 18.69 -6.27
C PHE A 62 -24.39 17.49 -7.22
N LYS A 63 -25.53 16.83 -7.35
CA LYS A 63 -25.69 15.67 -8.24
C LYS A 63 -25.47 15.99 -9.72
N LEU A 64 -25.69 17.23 -10.13
CA LEU A 64 -25.37 17.67 -11.49
C LEU A 64 -23.88 17.94 -11.66
N LEU A 65 -23.26 18.59 -10.68
CA LEU A 65 -21.91 19.14 -10.79
C LEU A 65 -20.81 18.15 -10.40
N PHE A 66 -21.08 17.21 -9.50
CA PHE A 66 -20.10 16.29 -8.92
C PHE A 66 -20.59 14.84 -8.95
N ASP A 67 -19.64 13.91 -8.87
CA ASP A 67 -19.91 12.49 -8.79
C ASP A 67 -20.35 12.09 -7.37
N ILE A 68 -21.31 11.17 -7.29
CA ILE A 68 -21.89 10.68 -6.02
C ILE A 68 -21.80 9.17 -5.84
N ASN A 69 -21.49 8.42 -6.89
CA ASN A 69 -21.65 6.96 -6.84
C ASN A 69 -20.65 6.32 -5.87
N ALA A 70 -19.38 6.73 -5.89
CA ALA A 70 -18.37 6.23 -4.96
C ALA A 70 -18.69 6.54 -3.50
N PRO A 71 -18.99 7.81 -3.12
CA PRO A 71 -19.48 8.13 -1.78
C PRO A 71 -20.68 7.29 -1.36
N GLU A 72 -21.70 7.16 -2.21
CA GLU A 72 -22.87 6.33 -1.89
C GLU A 72 -22.50 4.86 -1.66
N ARG A 73 -21.58 4.28 -2.42
CA ARG A 73 -21.09 2.91 -2.19
C ARG A 73 -20.32 2.80 -0.87
N ARG A 74 -19.37 3.70 -0.62
CA ARG A 74 -18.44 3.68 0.52
C ARG A 74 -19.14 3.94 1.86
N PHE A 75 -20.20 4.75 1.87
CA PHE A 75 -20.98 5.00 3.09
C PHE A 75 -21.98 3.89 3.40
N ARG A 76 -22.50 3.18 2.39
CA ARG A 76 -23.36 1.99 2.58
C ARG A 76 -22.61 0.87 3.29
N ASP A 77 -21.35 0.64 2.93
CA ASP A 77 -20.56 -0.42 3.57
C ASP A 77 -20.26 -0.12 5.05
N SER A 78 -20.18 1.16 5.47
CA SER A 78 -20.03 1.49 6.89
C SER A 78 -21.25 1.19 7.76
N SER A 79 -22.48 1.23 7.23
CA SER A 79 -23.68 0.97 8.04
C SER A 79 -23.89 -0.52 8.32
N GLN A 80 -23.15 -1.40 7.64
CA GLN A 80 -23.14 -2.83 7.94
C GLN A 80 -22.25 -3.19 9.13
N ILE A 81 -21.16 -2.44 9.35
CA ILE A 81 -20.21 -2.67 10.46
C ILE A 81 -20.85 -2.34 11.83
N SER A 82 -21.86 -1.45 11.87
CA SER A 82 -22.49 -1.01 13.12
C SER A 82 -23.80 -1.73 13.49
N ASN A 83 -24.30 -2.66 12.67
CA ASN A 83 -25.63 -3.27 12.85
C ASN A 83 -25.62 -4.81 12.87
N ASP A 84 -24.58 -5.44 13.42
CA ASP A 84 -24.59 -6.88 13.73
C ASP A 84 -25.36 -7.21 15.03
N LYS A 85 -26.61 -6.74 15.09
CA LYS A 85 -27.62 -7.24 16.01
C LYS A 85 -28.96 -7.32 15.30
N LYS A 86 -29.10 -8.25 14.35
CA LYS A 86 -30.35 -8.99 14.04
C LYS A 86 -30.13 -9.96 12.89
N VAL A 87 -29.84 -11.21 13.25
CA VAL A 87 -29.93 -12.38 12.38
C VAL A 87 -31.33 -12.43 11.75
N LYS A 88 -31.43 -12.26 10.43
CA LYS A 88 -32.64 -12.61 9.66
C LYS A 88 -32.29 -13.73 8.69
N LYS A 89 -32.88 -14.90 8.98
CA LYS A 89 -32.87 -16.16 8.21
C LYS A 89 -32.76 -15.94 6.70
N LEU A 90 -31.80 -16.63 6.07
CA LEU A 90 -31.66 -16.73 4.62
C LEU A 90 -32.97 -17.23 3.99
N ARG A 91 -33.55 -16.40 3.12
CA ARG A 91 -34.47 -16.83 2.06
C ARG A 91 -33.79 -16.50 0.72
N PRO A 92 -34.07 -17.27 -0.36
CA PRO A 92 -33.43 -17.08 -1.66
C PRO A 92 -33.60 -15.63 -2.13
N ARG A 93 -32.49 -15.02 -2.58
CA ARG A 93 -32.32 -13.59 -2.86
C ARG A 93 -33.39 -13.04 -3.84
N LYS A 94 -34.54 -12.60 -3.32
CA LYS A 94 -35.34 -11.55 -3.97
C LYS A 94 -34.56 -10.23 -3.84
N ARG A 95 -34.43 -9.48 -4.95
CA ARG A 95 -33.80 -8.15 -5.02
C ARG A 95 -34.01 -7.36 -3.71
N ARG A 96 -32.93 -7.19 -2.95
CA ARG A 96 -32.94 -6.52 -1.63
C ARG A 96 -33.38 -5.06 -1.87
N LYS A 97 -34.54 -4.67 -1.30
CA LYS A 97 -35.10 -3.33 -1.45
C LYS A 97 -34.13 -2.36 -0.75
N VAL A 98 -33.56 -1.42 -1.52
CA VAL A 98 -32.63 -0.40 -0.99
C VAL A 98 -33.35 0.38 0.11
N ASN A 99 -32.85 0.36 1.34
CA ASN A 99 -33.36 1.25 2.40
C ASN A 99 -33.04 2.70 2.00
N GLU A 100 -34.03 3.59 2.02
CA GLU A 100 -33.79 5.00 1.71
C GLU A 100 -32.83 5.67 2.70
N ASP A 101 -32.72 5.15 3.93
CA ASP A 101 -31.85 5.66 4.98
C ASP A 101 -30.34 5.50 4.69
N ASP A 102 -29.96 4.61 3.77
CA ASP A 102 -28.56 4.37 3.39
C ASP A 102 -28.05 5.32 2.29
N LYS A 103 -28.91 6.20 1.75
CA LYS A 103 -28.51 7.19 0.73
C LYS A 103 -28.06 8.50 1.37
N LEU A 104 -27.13 9.17 0.69
CA LEU A 104 -26.71 10.53 1.06
C LEU A 104 -27.89 11.49 1.02
N LYS A 105 -28.15 12.14 2.15
CA LYS A 105 -29.26 13.06 2.34
C LYS A 105 -28.95 14.39 1.66
N ALA A 106 -29.99 15.11 1.25
CA ALA A 106 -29.83 16.42 0.60
C ALA A 106 -29.02 17.42 1.46
N LYS A 107 -29.14 17.36 2.79
CA LYS A 107 -28.34 18.16 3.74
C LYS A 107 -26.84 17.85 3.66
N GLU A 108 -26.47 16.58 3.54
CA GLU A 108 -25.08 16.11 3.45
C GLU A 108 -24.46 16.54 2.12
N LEU A 109 -25.18 16.35 1.02
CA LEU A 109 -24.79 16.83 -0.32
C LEU A 109 -24.62 18.36 -0.35
N THR A 110 -25.48 19.09 0.35
CA THR A 110 -25.38 20.56 0.45
C THR A 110 -24.13 21.01 1.19
N LYS A 111 -23.78 20.32 2.28
CA LYS A 111 -22.53 20.59 3.01
C LYS A 111 -21.31 20.32 2.13
N GLU A 112 -21.29 19.18 1.44
CA GLU A 112 -20.19 18.83 0.54
C GLU A 112 -20.08 19.81 -0.64
N LEU A 113 -21.21 20.26 -1.22
CA LEU A 113 -21.21 21.28 -2.27
C LEU A 113 -20.50 22.54 -1.82
N LYS A 114 -20.87 23.07 -0.65
CA LYS A 114 -20.24 24.28 -0.09
C LYS A 114 -18.74 24.06 0.16
N LYS A 115 -18.37 22.89 0.67
CA LYS A 115 -16.99 22.52 0.95
C LYS A 115 -16.15 22.52 -0.33
N ARG A 116 -16.59 21.78 -1.36
CA ARG A 116 -15.88 21.67 -2.64
C ARG A 116 -15.78 23.02 -3.35
N ILE A 117 -16.87 23.80 -3.42
CA ILE A 117 -16.83 25.12 -4.06
C ILE A 117 -15.85 26.05 -3.34
N ARG A 118 -15.89 26.13 -2.00
CA ARG A 118 -14.97 26.98 -1.24
C ARG A 118 -13.51 26.58 -1.47
N CYS A 119 -13.22 25.28 -1.42
CA CYS A 119 -11.88 24.76 -1.68
C CYS A 119 -11.39 25.13 -3.09
N LEU A 120 -12.19 24.84 -4.13
CA LEU A 120 -11.82 25.12 -5.52
C LEU A 120 -11.59 26.62 -5.76
N LEU A 121 -12.44 27.50 -5.22
CA LEU A 121 -12.26 28.95 -5.36
C LEU A 121 -11.03 29.47 -4.61
N ARG A 122 -10.73 28.94 -3.42
CA ARG A 122 -9.52 29.29 -2.66
C ARG A 122 -8.25 28.85 -3.39
N LEU A 123 -8.22 27.60 -3.87
CA LEU A 123 -7.07 27.07 -4.61
C LEU A 123 -6.84 27.83 -5.93
N ARG A 124 -7.92 28.25 -6.61
CA ARG A 124 -7.82 29.12 -7.79
C ARG A 124 -7.14 30.45 -7.44
N GLU A 125 -7.49 31.06 -6.32
CA GLU A 125 -6.87 32.31 -5.88
C GLU A 125 -5.38 32.12 -5.55
N MET A 126 -5.03 31.05 -4.85
CA MET A 126 -3.63 30.70 -4.55
C MET A 126 -2.78 30.49 -5.81
N ILE A 127 -3.33 29.85 -6.85
CA ILE A 127 -2.66 29.70 -8.15
C ILE A 127 -2.47 31.06 -8.82
N ASN A 128 -3.50 31.91 -8.79
CA ASN A 128 -3.43 33.26 -9.37
C ASN A 128 -2.39 34.14 -8.67
N SER A 129 -2.27 34.03 -7.34
CA SER A 129 -1.25 34.71 -6.55
C SER A 129 0.13 34.05 -6.62
N LYS A 130 0.24 32.85 -7.22
CA LYS A 130 1.43 31.99 -7.27
C LYS A 130 2.00 31.64 -5.89
N ASP A 131 1.12 31.55 -4.89
CA ASP A 131 1.50 31.27 -3.51
C ASP A 131 0.56 30.20 -2.94
N VAL A 132 1.13 29.03 -2.69
CA VAL A 132 0.46 27.86 -2.13
C VAL A 132 1.06 27.46 -0.78
N SER A 133 1.83 28.35 -0.14
CA SER A 133 2.46 28.09 1.15
C SER A 133 1.43 27.77 2.25
N ASP A 134 0.30 28.48 2.25
CA ASP A 134 -0.80 28.36 3.23
C ASP A 134 -1.89 27.33 2.83
N ILE A 135 -1.57 26.38 1.95
CA ILE A 135 -2.51 25.31 1.58
C ILE A 135 -2.76 24.38 2.78
N GLU A 136 -4.03 24.08 3.05
CA GLU A 136 -4.39 23.23 4.18
C GLU A 136 -4.54 21.76 3.79
N ASP A 137 -4.30 20.85 4.75
CA ASP A 137 -4.57 19.41 4.59
C ASP A 137 -6.01 19.14 4.15
N ASN A 138 -6.98 19.95 4.61
CA ASN A 138 -8.39 19.84 4.24
C ASN A 138 -8.64 20.15 2.76
N ASP A 139 -7.86 21.07 2.18
CA ASP A 139 -7.94 21.38 0.75
C ASP A 139 -7.43 20.19 -0.06
N LEU A 140 -6.27 19.64 0.32
CA LEU A 140 -5.69 18.46 -0.32
C LEU A 140 -6.55 17.20 -0.16
N TRP A 141 -7.18 16.97 1.00
CA TRP A 141 -8.16 15.90 1.18
C TRP A 141 -9.36 16.03 0.25
N THR A 142 -9.83 17.26 0.04
CA THR A 142 -10.96 17.54 -0.86
C THR A 142 -10.58 17.19 -2.30
N ILE A 143 -9.39 17.59 -2.75
CA ILE A 143 -8.89 17.25 -4.09
C ILE A 143 -8.65 15.74 -4.23
N TYR A 144 -7.98 15.11 -3.25
CA TYR A 144 -7.73 13.67 -3.25
C TYR A 144 -9.05 12.87 -3.35
N PHE A 145 -10.06 13.20 -2.55
CA PHE A 145 -11.37 12.55 -2.64
C PHE A 145 -12.05 12.82 -3.98
N MET A 146 -12.01 14.05 -4.50
CA MET A 146 -12.55 14.34 -5.83
C MET A 146 -11.93 13.45 -6.93
N LEU A 147 -10.63 13.17 -6.84
CA LEU A 147 -9.91 12.31 -7.78
C LEU A 147 -10.31 10.83 -7.63
N ILE A 148 -10.25 10.27 -6.42
CA ILE A 148 -10.57 8.83 -6.21
C ILE A 148 -12.08 8.52 -6.26
N GLU A 149 -12.93 9.55 -6.28
CA GLU A 149 -14.39 9.46 -6.47
C GLU A 149 -14.83 9.86 -7.87
N ASN A 150 -13.90 10.06 -8.79
CA ASN A 150 -14.20 10.51 -10.13
C ASN A 150 -14.86 9.40 -10.96
N ASP A 151 -16.05 9.70 -11.48
CA ASP A 151 -16.72 8.95 -12.53
C ASP A 151 -16.94 9.82 -13.79
N GLY A 152 -16.29 10.99 -13.84
CA GLY A 152 -16.22 11.88 -15.00
C GLY A 152 -16.55 13.34 -14.67
N LYS A 153 -17.39 13.61 -13.66
CA LYS A 153 -17.80 14.98 -13.32
C LYS A 153 -16.79 15.71 -12.44
N ASN A 154 -16.17 15.01 -11.50
CA ASN A 154 -15.22 15.64 -10.59
C ASN A 154 -13.98 16.17 -11.34
N LEU A 155 -13.48 15.41 -12.32
CA LEU A 155 -12.27 15.73 -13.06
C LEU A 155 -12.37 17.02 -13.88
N VAL A 156 -13.56 17.33 -14.41
CA VAL A 156 -13.83 18.54 -15.21
C VAL A 156 -13.53 19.83 -14.43
N HIS A 157 -13.56 19.78 -13.09
CA HIS A 157 -13.24 20.94 -12.26
C HIS A 157 -11.74 21.13 -12.00
N LEU A 158 -10.94 20.08 -12.23
CA LEU A 158 -9.53 20.00 -11.82
C LEU A 158 -8.57 20.05 -13.01
N ILE A 159 -9.00 19.59 -14.19
CA ILE A 159 -8.13 19.42 -15.35
C ILE A 159 -8.87 19.86 -16.63
N GLY A 160 -8.13 20.51 -17.53
CA GLY A 160 -8.59 20.90 -18.86
C GLY A 160 -9.01 22.37 -18.97
N PRO A 161 -9.39 22.81 -20.18
CA PRO A 161 -9.63 24.23 -20.50
C PRO A 161 -10.83 24.83 -19.74
N GLN A 162 -11.71 23.98 -19.21
CA GLN A 162 -12.88 24.39 -18.46
C GLN A 162 -12.74 24.17 -16.94
N ALA A 163 -11.54 23.81 -16.47
CA ALA A 163 -11.30 23.56 -15.06
C ALA A 163 -11.47 24.83 -14.23
N THR A 164 -11.98 24.67 -13.01
CA THR A 164 -12.02 25.78 -12.05
C THR A 164 -10.65 26.01 -11.41
N VAL A 165 -9.93 24.91 -11.18
CA VAL A 165 -8.56 24.89 -10.65
C VAL A 165 -7.68 24.24 -11.69
N HIS A 166 -6.57 24.88 -12.06
CA HIS A 166 -5.58 24.25 -12.93
C HIS A 166 -4.65 23.35 -12.10
N LEU A 167 -5.08 22.12 -11.85
CA LEU A 167 -4.39 21.21 -10.92
C LEU A 167 -2.91 20.96 -11.27
N PRO A 168 -2.48 20.86 -12.55
CA PRO A 168 -1.05 20.77 -12.86
C PRO A 168 -0.24 21.98 -12.37
N ALA A 169 -0.77 23.20 -12.52
CA ALA A 169 -0.08 24.41 -12.05
C ALA A 169 -0.03 24.47 -10.51
N LEU A 170 -1.08 23.99 -9.84
CA LEU A 170 -1.06 23.84 -8.38
C LEU A 170 0.06 22.89 -7.94
N LEU A 171 0.22 21.77 -8.64
CA LEU A 171 1.23 20.76 -8.32
C LEU A 171 2.66 21.25 -8.58
N GLU A 172 2.88 22.03 -9.64
CA GLU A 172 4.15 22.72 -9.90
C GLU A 172 4.50 23.68 -8.76
N LEU A 173 3.57 24.57 -8.39
CA LEU A 173 3.78 25.50 -7.27
C LEU A 173 4.01 24.75 -5.95
N TYR A 174 3.26 23.67 -5.69
CA TYR A 174 3.43 22.87 -4.48
C TYR A 174 4.78 22.14 -4.49
N HIS A 175 5.23 21.66 -5.66
CA HIS A 175 6.54 21.04 -5.81
C HIS A 175 7.65 22.00 -5.38
N GLU A 176 7.68 23.21 -5.96
CA GLU A 176 8.69 24.22 -5.64
C GLU A 176 8.64 24.64 -4.17
N GLN A 177 7.45 24.98 -3.66
CA GLN A 177 7.29 25.64 -2.36
C GLN A 177 7.31 24.68 -1.16
N HIS A 178 6.96 23.40 -1.35
CA HIS A 178 6.84 22.44 -0.24
C HIS A 178 7.77 21.23 -0.36
N PHE A 179 7.94 20.67 -1.57
CA PHE A 179 8.74 19.47 -1.76
C PHE A 179 10.22 19.79 -1.97
N LEU A 180 10.53 20.64 -2.95
CA LEU A 180 11.89 21.07 -3.24
C LEU A 180 12.48 21.85 -2.07
N ALA A 181 11.72 22.79 -1.50
CA ALA A 181 12.11 23.52 -0.31
C ALA A 181 12.48 22.58 0.86
N ALA A 182 11.75 21.48 1.05
CA ALA A 182 12.07 20.50 2.09
C ALA A 182 13.24 19.57 1.72
N ALA A 183 13.45 19.28 0.44
CA ALA A 183 14.55 18.43 -0.03
C ALA A 183 15.93 19.09 0.12
N VAL A 184 15.99 20.43 0.03
CA VAL A 184 17.24 21.19 0.20
C VAL A 184 17.60 21.45 1.67
N GLU A 185 16.67 21.21 2.61
CA GLU A 185 16.95 21.33 4.04
C GLU A 185 17.87 20.19 4.54
N PRO A 186 18.77 20.45 5.51
CA PRO A 186 19.60 19.41 6.07
C PRO A 186 18.78 18.28 6.72
N GLY A 187 19.10 17.03 6.35
CA GLY A 187 18.47 15.84 6.91
C GLY A 187 17.45 15.20 5.96
N TYR A 188 16.41 14.61 6.54
CA TYR A 188 15.35 13.93 5.81
C TYR A 188 14.09 14.79 5.77
N PRO A 189 13.49 15.03 4.59
CA PRO A 189 12.22 15.76 4.48
C PRO A 189 11.12 15.17 5.36
N ALA A 190 10.47 15.98 6.18
CA ALA A 190 9.42 15.48 7.07
C ALA A 190 8.20 14.96 6.30
N GLU A 191 7.72 13.76 6.63
CA GLU A 191 6.45 13.24 6.12
C GLU A 191 5.28 13.93 6.86
N THR A 192 4.45 14.65 6.11
CA THR A 192 3.22 15.28 6.61
C THR A 192 2.00 14.76 5.86
N VAL A 193 0.80 14.95 6.44
CA VAL A 193 -0.48 14.60 5.78
C VAL A 193 -0.58 15.31 4.42
N GLY A 194 -0.31 16.63 4.38
CA GLY A 194 -0.31 17.40 3.16
C GLY A 194 0.66 16.88 2.09
N ARG A 195 1.94 16.64 2.44
CA ARG A 195 2.93 16.08 1.49
C ARG A 195 2.54 14.70 0.99
N SER A 196 1.97 13.85 1.84
CA SER A 196 1.45 12.56 1.42
C SER A 196 0.34 12.71 0.37
N LEU A 197 -0.68 13.52 0.67
CA LEU A 197 -1.81 13.75 -0.24
C LEU A 197 -1.35 14.38 -1.55
N ALA A 198 -0.47 15.39 -1.49
CA ALA A 198 0.08 16.04 -2.67
C ALA A 198 0.87 15.06 -3.56
N MET A 199 1.65 14.15 -2.96
CA MET A 199 2.39 13.12 -3.71
C MET A 199 1.43 12.16 -4.43
N TRP A 200 0.34 11.77 -3.78
CA TRP A 200 -0.71 10.93 -4.38
C TRP A 200 -1.52 11.65 -5.44
N ILE A 201 -1.87 12.92 -5.23
CA ILE A 201 -2.52 13.76 -6.24
C ILE A 201 -1.60 13.87 -7.46
N ALA A 202 -0.30 14.11 -7.27
CA ALA A 202 0.69 14.14 -8.35
C ALA A 202 0.79 12.80 -9.10
N TRP A 203 0.75 11.67 -8.39
CA TRP A 203 0.70 10.34 -9.02
C TRP A 203 -0.56 10.14 -9.86
N LEU A 204 -1.74 10.42 -9.30
CA LEU A 204 -3.02 10.21 -9.99
C LEU A 204 -3.15 11.08 -11.25
N VAL A 205 -2.62 12.31 -11.20
CA VAL A 205 -2.71 13.27 -12.31
C VAL A 205 -1.57 13.07 -13.32
N GLY A 206 -0.33 13.10 -12.86
CA GLY A 206 0.84 13.14 -13.74
C GLY A 206 1.57 11.80 -13.91
N GLY A 207 1.22 10.77 -13.14
CA GLY A 207 2.03 9.55 -13.07
C GLY A 207 3.47 9.89 -12.70
N SER A 208 4.42 9.38 -13.49
CA SER A 208 5.85 9.66 -13.33
C SER A 208 6.30 11.05 -13.76
N GLY A 209 5.43 11.94 -14.24
CA GLY A 209 5.80 13.31 -14.64
C GLY A 209 4.98 13.80 -15.83
N PRO A 210 4.95 15.11 -16.13
CA PRO A 210 4.27 15.61 -17.33
C PRO A 210 4.91 15.03 -18.61
N PRO A 211 4.16 14.85 -19.70
CA PRO A 211 4.70 14.31 -20.96
C PRO A 211 5.70 15.24 -21.66
N ASP A 212 5.67 16.52 -21.33
CA ASP A 212 6.50 17.62 -21.83
C ASP A 212 7.56 18.07 -20.83
N GLU A 213 7.83 17.26 -19.80
CA GLU A 213 8.88 17.51 -18.79
C GLU A 213 10.27 17.63 -19.43
N THR A 214 11.03 18.67 -19.08
CA THR A 214 12.42 18.82 -19.52
C THR A 214 13.36 17.88 -18.74
N PRO A 215 14.56 17.56 -19.26
CA PRO A 215 15.54 16.77 -18.52
C PRO A 215 15.87 17.35 -17.13
N GLU A 216 15.97 18.68 -17.02
CA GLU A 216 16.26 19.38 -15.76
C GLU A 216 15.09 19.25 -14.77
N GLN A 217 13.86 19.39 -15.24
CA GLN A 217 12.67 19.18 -14.41
C GLN A 217 12.58 17.73 -13.93
N ARG A 218 12.92 16.78 -14.81
CA ARG A 218 13.01 15.36 -14.47
C ARG A 218 14.06 15.11 -13.40
N GLU A 219 15.27 15.65 -13.54
CA GLU A 219 16.34 15.52 -12.56
C GLU A 219 15.95 16.10 -11.20
N GLU A 220 15.37 17.31 -11.17
CA GLU A 220 14.89 17.95 -9.95
C GLU A 220 13.80 17.10 -9.26
N ARG A 221 12.83 16.60 -10.03
CA ARG A 221 11.79 15.71 -9.50
C ARG A 221 12.41 14.44 -8.93
N MET A 222 13.37 13.83 -9.62
CA MET A 222 14.06 12.64 -9.12
C MET A 222 14.80 12.95 -7.83
N PHE A 223 15.55 14.07 -7.76
CA PHE A 223 16.21 14.55 -6.55
C PHE A 223 15.24 14.64 -5.36
N VAL A 224 14.07 15.26 -5.55
CA VAL A 224 13.02 15.38 -4.53
C VAL A 224 12.44 14.03 -4.07
N LEU A 225 12.35 13.05 -4.98
CA LEU A 225 11.75 11.75 -4.68
C LEU A 225 12.71 10.78 -3.97
N ARG A 226 14.02 10.90 -4.20
CA ARG A 226 15.04 9.97 -3.68
C ARG A 226 14.91 9.66 -2.18
N PRO A 227 14.69 10.64 -1.28
CA PRO A 227 14.56 10.33 0.13
C PRO A 227 13.43 9.36 0.44
N TYR A 228 12.25 9.63 -0.12
CA TYR A 228 11.05 8.83 0.11
C TYR A 228 11.15 7.42 -0.49
N VAL A 229 11.98 7.24 -1.52
CA VAL A 229 12.23 5.96 -2.18
C VAL A 229 13.27 5.14 -1.39
N PHE A 230 14.46 5.68 -1.17
CA PHE A 230 15.61 4.90 -0.70
C PHE A 230 15.81 4.91 0.83
N ALA A 231 15.35 5.94 1.56
CA ALA A 231 15.52 6.01 3.03
C ALA A 231 14.48 5.17 3.77
N ALA A 232 14.64 3.86 3.69
CA ALA A 232 13.66 2.89 4.17
C ALA A 232 13.40 2.90 5.68
N GLN A 233 14.44 3.21 6.45
CA GLN A 233 14.34 3.40 7.89
C GLN A 233 13.52 4.63 8.30
N GLN A 234 13.38 5.63 7.41
CA GLN A 234 12.70 6.89 7.71
C GLN A 234 11.25 6.90 7.20
N TYR A 235 11.00 6.35 6.00
CA TYR A 235 9.69 6.42 5.36
C TYR A 235 9.00 5.06 5.31
N HIS A 236 7.96 4.93 6.14
CA HIS A 236 7.19 3.70 6.27
C HIS A 236 6.30 3.44 5.04
N LEU A 237 6.07 2.16 4.75
CA LEU A 237 5.11 1.69 3.74
C LEU A 237 3.94 0.90 4.34
N TYR A 238 4.00 0.57 5.64
CA TYR A 238 3.13 -0.43 6.23
C TYR A 238 2.23 0.18 7.31
N PHE A 239 0.96 -0.24 7.35
CA PHE A 239 -0.02 0.24 8.37
C PHE A 239 0.35 -0.18 9.78
N ALA A 240 1.14 -1.24 9.90
CA ALA A 240 1.73 -1.72 11.12
C ALA A 240 3.06 -2.43 10.80
N PRO A 241 3.99 -2.53 11.76
CA PRO A 241 5.23 -3.27 11.62
C PRO A 241 4.99 -4.64 10.97
N TRP A 242 5.82 -4.93 9.99
CA TRP A 242 5.72 -6.12 9.14
C TRP A 242 6.06 -7.43 9.91
N THR A 243 6.72 -7.31 11.06
CA THR A 243 6.99 -8.39 12.00
C THR A 243 5.76 -8.80 12.80
N LEU A 244 4.69 -8.01 12.79
CA LEU A 244 3.43 -8.30 13.47
C LEU A 244 2.48 -9.01 12.50
N PRO A 245 2.35 -10.35 12.61
CA PRO A 245 1.49 -11.13 11.73
C PRO A 245 0.01 -10.83 11.98
N ASP A 246 -0.37 -10.65 13.24
CA ASP A 246 -1.76 -10.65 13.68
C ASP A 246 -2.09 -9.35 14.39
N LEU A 247 -3.22 -8.76 13.99
CA LEU A 247 -3.69 -7.45 14.42
C LEU A 247 -5.23 -7.47 14.50
N PRO A 248 -5.86 -6.65 15.37
CA PRO A 248 -5.22 -5.70 16.28
C PRO A 248 -4.50 -6.36 17.46
N LEU A 249 -3.56 -5.64 18.08
CA LEU A 249 -2.84 -6.12 19.26
C LEU A 249 -3.74 -6.11 20.50
N THR A 250 -3.62 -7.14 21.33
CA THR A 250 -4.33 -7.21 22.62
C THR A 250 -3.71 -6.31 23.69
N LYS A 251 -2.39 -6.08 23.60
CA LYS A 251 -1.64 -5.22 24.51
C LYS A 251 -0.65 -4.34 23.72
N PRO A 252 -0.40 -3.09 24.14
CA PRO A 252 0.64 -2.27 23.55
C PRO A 252 2.01 -2.94 23.72
N LEU A 253 2.83 -2.86 22.67
CA LEU A 253 4.22 -3.28 22.73
C LEU A 253 5.09 -2.15 23.30
N PRO A 254 6.21 -2.48 23.98
CA PRO A 254 7.17 -1.47 24.39
C PRO A 254 7.73 -0.74 23.15
N PRO A 255 8.03 0.56 23.27
CA PRO A 255 8.63 1.32 22.18
C PRO A 255 10.01 0.76 21.84
N SER A 256 10.37 0.81 20.56
CA SER A 256 11.71 0.46 20.10
C SER A 256 12.74 1.47 20.63
N ASP A 257 13.95 1.00 20.95
CA ASP A 257 15.05 1.88 21.36
C ASP A 257 15.51 2.74 20.17
N SER A 258 15.25 4.05 20.24
CA SER A 258 15.61 5.01 19.19
C SER A 258 17.02 5.56 19.32
N SER A 259 17.81 5.11 20.30
CA SER A 259 19.18 5.61 20.51
C SER A 259 20.17 5.10 19.46
N ASN A 260 19.89 3.95 18.83
CA ASN A 260 20.75 3.32 17.85
C ASN A 260 20.11 3.38 16.44
N PRO A 261 20.73 4.07 15.47
CA PRO A 261 20.15 4.23 14.12
C PRO A 261 20.07 2.92 13.33
N PHE A 262 20.77 1.87 13.75
CA PHE A 262 20.70 0.56 13.12
C PHE A 262 19.52 -0.30 13.61
N VAL A 263 18.85 0.09 14.69
CA VAL A 263 17.67 -0.62 15.23
C VAL A 263 16.45 -0.24 14.41
N ALA A 264 15.72 -1.24 13.92
CA ALA A 264 14.50 -1.00 13.15
C ALA A 264 13.39 -0.50 14.08
N ASP A 265 12.69 0.58 13.69
CA ASP A 265 11.47 0.99 14.39
C ASP A 265 10.34 0.01 14.06
N LEU A 266 10.07 -0.89 15.01
CA LEU A 266 8.99 -1.86 14.96
C LEU A 266 7.85 -1.47 15.90
N THR A 267 7.76 -0.19 16.27
CA THR A 267 6.72 0.31 17.16
C THR A 267 5.41 0.49 16.37
N PRO A 268 4.31 -0.21 16.74
CA PRO A 268 3.02 0.00 16.11
C PRO A 268 2.46 1.38 16.48
N ARG A 269 2.01 2.15 15.49
CA ARG A 269 1.47 3.51 15.69
C ARG A 269 0.15 3.69 14.94
N SER A 270 -0.79 4.40 15.56
CA SER A 270 -1.99 4.86 14.86
C SER A 270 -1.61 5.94 13.85
N ARG A 271 -2.18 5.85 12.64
CA ARG A 271 -2.09 6.86 11.58
C ARG A 271 -3.45 7.50 11.30
N SER A 272 -4.38 7.36 12.24
CA SER A 272 -5.74 7.87 12.09
C SER A 272 -5.79 9.39 12.10
N VAL A 273 -6.39 9.98 11.07
CA VAL A 273 -6.79 11.38 11.03
C VAL A 273 -8.31 11.48 10.90
N THR A 274 -8.90 12.56 11.40
CA THR A 274 -10.34 12.82 11.27
C THR A 274 -10.57 13.88 10.20
N VAL A 275 -11.35 13.52 9.17
CA VAL A 275 -11.67 14.41 8.05
C VAL A 275 -13.18 14.53 7.91
N GLU A 276 -13.69 15.75 7.69
CA GLU A 276 -15.11 15.93 7.35
C GLU A 276 -15.34 15.55 5.89
N HIS A 277 -16.24 14.61 5.63
CA HIS A 277 -16.61 14.19 4.27
C HIS A 277 -18.12 13.96 4.18
N PHE A 278 -18.79 14.66 3.26
CA PHE A 278 -20.26 14.74 3.19
C PHE A 278 -20.93 15.16 4.52
N GLY A 279 -20.25 16.02 5.28
CA GLY A 279 -20.73 16.51 6.57
C GLY A 279 -20.71 15.47 7.70
N ARG A 280 -20.03 14.34 7.50
CA ARG A 280 -19.76 13.30 8.50
C ARG A 280 -18.28 13.33 8.87
N GLN A 281 -17.96 13.02 10.13
CA GLN A 281 -16.57 12.82 10.56
C GLN A 281 -16.12 11.42 10.15
N LEU A 282 -15.03 11.34 9.39
CA LEU A 282 -14.44 10.10 8.91
C LEU A 282 -13.04 9.93 9.52
N SER A 283 -12.85 8.86 10.28
CA SER A 283 -11.52 8.38 10.69
C SER A 283 -10.90 7.59 9.54
N VAL A 284 -9.74 8.03 9.07
CA VAL A 284 -9.06 7.46 7.89
C VAL A 284 -7.55 7.68 8.01
N CYS A 285 -6.74 6.87 7.35
CA CYS A 285 -5.32 7.15 7.19
C CYS A 285 -5.04 8.02 5.97
N PRO A 286 -4.06 8.95 6.04
CA PRO A 286 -3.44 9.42 4.82
C PRO A 286 -2.79 8.24 4.09
N PRO A 287 -2.85 8.19 2.75
CA PRO A 287 -2.12 7.17 2.00
C PRO A 287 -0.61 7.28 2.27
N PHE A 288 0.19 6.27 1.95
CA PHE A 288 1.63 6.33 2.23
C PHE A 288 2.34 7.18 1.19
N LEU A 289 3.06 8.22 1.62
CA LEU A 289 3.83 9.07 0.71
C LEU A 289 4.81 8.25 -0.11
N ALA A 290 5.55 7.34 0.55
CA ALA A 290 6.54 6.48 -0.09
C ALA A 290 5.96 5.59 -1.20
N HIS A 291 4.70 5.13 -1.09
CA HIS A 291 4.07 4.37 -2.18
C HIS A 291 4.00 5.22 -3.45
N ALA A 292 3.42 6.42 -3.37
CA ALA A 292 3.34 7.31 -4.52
C ALA A 292 4.73 7.74 -5.01
N ALA A 293 5.69 7.97 -4.10
CA ALA A 293 7.06 8.32 -4.50
C ALA A 293 7.74 7.20 -5.32
N ILE A 294 7.66 5.93 -4.88
CA ILE A 294 8.20 4.78 -5.61
C ILE A 294 7.57 4.67 -7.00
N LEU A 295 6.23 4.83 -7.08
CA LEU A 295 5.52 4.77 -8.35
C LEU A 295 5.95 5.92 -9.27
N ARG A 296 6.04 7.15 -8.77
CA ARG A 296 6.48 8.30 -9.57
C ARG A 296 7.95 8.21 -10.01
N PHE A 297 8.78 7.53 -9.24
CA PHE A 297 10.21 7.38 -9.51
C PHE A 297 10.48 6.33 -10.59
N PHE A 298 9.85 5.15 -10.51
CA PHE A 298 10.17 4.03 -11.39
C PHE A 298 9.17 3.76 -12.50
N TYR A 299 7.95 4.31 -12.45
CA TYR A 299 6.98 4.11 -13.51
C TYR A 299 7.45 4.77 -14.81
N ARG A 300 7.39 4.02 -15.91
CA ARG A 300 7.77 4.50 -17.25
C ARG A 300 6.53 4.49 -18.13
N LYS A 301 6.28 5.56 -18.88
CA LYS A 301 5.11 5.60 -19.77
C LYS A 301 5.34 4.64 -20.94
N PRO A 302 4.29 3.94 -21.41
CA PRO A 302 4.40 3.12 -22.62
C PRO A 302 4.91 3.96 -23.81
N GLY A 303 6.06 3.59 -24.37
CA GLY A 303 6.69 4.28 -25.50
C GLY A 303 7.75 5.34 -25.14
N GLU A 304 8.06 5.56 -23.85
CA GLU A 304 9.34 6.17 -23.46
C GLU A 304 10.44 5.11 -23.64
N ASP A 305 11.08 5.11 -24.82
CA ASP A 305 12.32 4.36 -25.02
C ASP A 305 13.45 5.02 -24.21
N PHE A 306 14.43 4.22 -23.81
CA PHE A 306 15.68 4.74 -23.27
C PHE A 306 16.32 5.57 -24.37
N ASP A 307 16.33 6.90 -24.25
CA ASP A 307 17.31 7.70 -24.97
C ASP A 307 18.66 7.25 -24.40
N GLY A 308 19.34 6.35 -25.11
CA GLY A 308 20.67 5.83 -24.76
C GLY A 308 21.78 6.89 -24.76
N ASP A 309 21.42 8.17 -24.71
CA ASP A 309 22.28 9.34 -24.67
C ASP A 309 22.22 10.08 -23.30
N SER A 310 21.49 9.57 -22.29
CA SER A 310 21.74 10.05 -20.92
C SER A 310 23.08 9.49 -20.45
N ASP A 311 24.03 10.37 -20.12
CA ASP A 311 25.35 10.09 -19.51
C ASP A 311 25.30 9.24 -18.19
N ASN A 312 24.15 8.65 -17.84
CA ASN A 312 23.92 7.78 -16.68
C ASN A 312 24.47 6.35 -16.83
N GLU A 313 25.30 6.06 -17.84
CA GLU A 313 26.09 4.81 -17.86
C GLU A 313 27.01 4.70 -16.64
N LEU A 314 27.35 5.83 -15.97
CA LEU A 314 28.17 5.84 -14.76
C LEU A 314 27.43 5.48 -13.46
N ASP A 315 26.09 5.47 -13.44
CA ASP A 315 25.30 5.27 -12.21
C ASP A 315 24.81 3.83 -12.00
N MET A 316 25.05 2.94 -12.97
CA MET A 316 24.65 1.54 -12.88
C MET A 316 25.64 0.72 -12.02
N VAL A 317 25.28 0.51 -10.76
CA VAL A 317 26.07 -0.31 -9.82
C VAL A 317 25.90 -1.80 -10.11
N THR A 318 27.00 -2.55 -10.07
CA THR A 318 26.97 -4.02 -10.07
C THR A 318 26.57 -4.53 -8.68
N PRO A 319 25.62 -5.48 -8.54
CA PRO A 319 25.12 -5.91 -7.23
C PRO A 319 26.26 -6.42 -6.31
N PRO A 320 26.44 -5.85 -5.11
CA PRO A 320 27.63 -6.11 -4.27
C PRO A 320 27.70 -7.53 -3.67
N PHE A 321 26.59 -8.27 -3.62
CA PHE A 321 26.50 -9.53 -2.86
C PHE A 321 26.90 -10.81 -3.64
N MET A 322 27.36 -10.70 -4.90
CA MET A 322 27.69 -11.88 -5.73
C MET A 322 29.16 -12.30 -5.70
N THR A 323 30.08 -11.54 -5.08
CA THR A 323 31.49 -11.92 -4.93
C THR A 323 31.76 -12.84 -3.74
N MET A 324 30.79 -13.05 -2.83
CA MET A 324 31.01 -13.76 -1.56
C MET A 324 30.70 -15.26 -1.57
N HIS A 325 29.98 -15.79 -2.57
CA HIS A 325 29.50 -17.19 -2.56
C HIS A 325 30.24 -18.17 -3.47
N THR A 326 31.25 -17.73 -4.23
CA THR A 326 32.11 -18.62 -5.03
C THR A 326 33.24 -19.27 -4.23
N ALA A 327 33.43 -18.93 -2.95
CA ALA A 327 34.55 -19.38 -2.12
C ALA A 327 34.29 -20.63 -1.24
N GLN A 328 33.14 -21.31 -1.37
CA GLN A 328 32.83 -22.52 -0.60
C GLN A 328 32.50 -23.69 -1.53
N GLY A 329 33.53 -24.33 -2.06
CA GLY A 329 33.34 -25.50 -2.90
C GLY A 329 34.62 -26.15 -3.40
N GLN A 330 35.63 -26.35 -2.54
CA GLN A 330 36.72 -27.29 -2.81
C GLN A 330 37.54 -27.57 -1.55
N GLN A 331 37.17 -28.62 -0.81
CA GLN A 331 38.11 -29.36 0.03
C GLN A 331 37.91 -30.86 -0.25
N GLN A 332 38.81 -31.42 -1.06
CA GLN A 332 39.09 -32.85 -1.09
C GLN A 332 40.60 -33.07 -0.89
N HIS A 333 40.90 -34.16 -0.21
CA HIS A 333 42.12 -34.51 0.52
C HIS A 333 43.42 -34.70 -0.29
N ALA A 334 44.54 -34.57 0.46
CA ALA A 334 45.79 -35.38 0.45
C ALA A 334 47.10 -34.63 0.03
N PRO A 335 48.31 -35.10 0.44
CA PRO A 335 48.97 -34.69 1.68
C PRO A 335 50.36 -34.05 1.46
N GLY A 336 50.93 -33.55 2.56
CA GLY A 336 52.00 -32.56 2.60
C GLY A 336 53.43 -33.00 2.27
N HIS A 337 54.29 -32.00 2.06
CA HIS A 337 55.70 -32.04 2.45
C HIS A 337 56.20 -30.64 2.83
N TYR A 338 56.87 -30.58 3.98
CA TYR A 338 57.52 -29.41 4.58
C TYR A 338 58.84 -29.08 3.88
N HIS A 339 59.19 -27.78 3.75
CA HIS A 339 60.55 -27.29 4.00
C HIS A 339 60.62 -25.80 4.32
N HIS A 340 61.64 -25.46 5.10
CA HIS A 340 61.84 -24.28 5.95
C HIS A 340 63.03 -23.47 5.40
N HIS A 341 62.96 -22.14 5.31
CA HIS A 341 64.17 -21.31 5.48
C HIS A 341 63.91 -19.80 5.72
N GLN A 342 64.73 -19.27 6.63
CA GLN A 342 64.87 -17.88 7.11
C GLN A 342 65.88 -17.07 6.27
N GLN A 343 65.76 -15.74 6.29
CA GLN A 343 66.80 -14.68 6.48
C GLN A 343 66.23 -13.34 5.99
N GLN A 344 66.07 -12.23 6.75
CA GLN A 344 66.92 -11.33 7.56
C GLN A 344 67.82 -10.31 6.80
N GLN A 345 67.68 -9.02 7.20
CA GLN A 345 68.60 -7.85 7.13
C GLN A 345 68.62 -6.97 5.86
N HIS A 346 68.87 -5.64 5.85
CA HIS A 346 68.83 -4.48 6.78
C HIS A 346 69.29 -3.20 6.02
N GLY A 347 68.77 -1.99 6.35
CA GLY A 347 69.43 -0.65 6.24
C GLY A 347 69.24 0.20 4.96
N ILE A 348 69.21 1.56 4.88
CA ILE A 348 69.41 2.75 5.77
C ILE A 348 68.82 4.03 5.05
N HIS A 349 68.26 4.99 5.83
CA HIS A 349 68.04 6.48 5.71
C HIS A 349 68.30 7.26 4.37
N THR A 350 67.62 8.35 3.93
CA THR A 350 66.96 9.56 4.55
C THR A 350 66.17 10.39 3.45
N PRO A 351 65.47 11.53 3.73
CA PRO A 351 64.12 11.84 3.20
C PRO A 351 64.01 13.01 2.21
N ILE A 352 62.93 13.05 1.39
CA ILE A 352 62.34 14.29 0.81
C ILE A 352 60.81 14.13 0.67
N THR A 353 60.11 15.22 0.96
CA THR A 353 58.66 15.49 1.00
C THR A 353 57.90 15.34 -0.33
N ASN A 354 56.69 14.74 -0.31
CA ASN A 354 55.41 15.28 -0.85
C ASN A 354 54.31 14.21 -1.00
N GLY A 355 53.10 14.54 -0.51
CA GLY A 355 51.77 14.08 -0.96
C GLY A 355 51.51 12.59 -1.17
N VAL A 356 50.79 11.95 -0.25
CA VAL A 356 50.24 10.59 -0.44
C VAL A 356 48.72 10.63 -0.59
N ARG A 357 48.25 10.07 -1.71
CA ARG A 357 46.86 9.70 -2.00
C ARG A 357 46.45 8.58 -1.05
N VAL A 358 45.25 8.65 -0.49
CA VAL A 358 44.68 7.59 0.35
C VAL A 358 44.22 6.44 -0.56
N ASN A 359 45.16 5.61 -1.03
CA ASN A 359 44.89 4.35 -1.71
C ASN A 359 45.81 3.20 -1.28
N ASP A 360 46.61 3.36 -0.23
CA ASP A 360 47.48 2.32 0.29
C ASP A 360 47.07 1.94 1.72
N LEU A 361 46.00 1.15 1.86
CA LEU A 361 45.69 0.40 3.08
C LEU A 361 44.72 -0.76 2.84
N VAL A 362 44.90 -1.53 1.77
CA VAL A 362 44.32 -2.89 1.67
C VAL A 362 45.29 -3.79 0.92
N ASP A 363 46.29 -4.31 1.62
CA ASP A 363 47.04 -5.48 1.17
C ASP A 363 47.08 -6.51 2.30
N GLY A 364 46.31 -7.58 2.10
CA GLY A 364 46.18 -8.69 3.03
C GLY A 364 45.17 -9.71 2.55
N ILE A 365 45.68 -10.75 1.86
CA ILE A 365 45.06 -12.04 1.47
C ILE A 365 44.61 -12.14 -0.03
N MET A 366 45.61 -12.28 -0.93
CA MET A 366 45.92 -13.41 -1.86
C MET A 366 44.79 -14.17 -2.63
N PRO A 367 45.10 -14.96 -3.69
CA PRO A 367 45.52 -14.63 -5.06
C PRO A 367 44.66 -15.36 -6.14
N GLY A 368 44.75 -14.96 -7.41
CA GLY A 368 44.32 -15.80 -8.54
C GLY A 368 43.14 -15.27 -9.37
N THR A 369 43.42 -14.28 -10.21
CA THR A 369 42.56 -13.90 -11.34
C THR A 369 43.28 -14.22 -12.63
N GLU A 370 43.02 -15.41 -13.17
CA GLU A 370 43.10 -15.65 -14.62
C GLU A 370 41.87 -16.47 -15.04
N GLY A 371 41.10 -15.92 -15.98
CA GLY A 371 40.16 -16.67 -16.80
C GLY A 371 38.68 -16.62 -16.42
N ILE A 372 38.00 -15.50 -16.67
CA ILE A 372 36.60 -15.54 -17.13
C ILE A 372 36.49 -14.65 -18.37
N VAL A 373 36.32 -15.30 -19.51
CA VAL A 373 36.04 -14.68 -20.80
C VAL A 373 34.64 -14.07 -20.77
N PRO A 374 34.44 -12.79 -21.13
CA PRO A 374 33.10 -12.24 -21.28
C PRO A 374 32.42 -12.89 -22.49
N SER A 375 31.35 -13.66 -22.25
CA SER A 375 30.51 -14.16 -23.33
C SER A 375 29.65 -13.02 -23.89
N ASN A 376 29.80 -12.79 -25.18
CA ASN A 376 29.20 -11.73 -26.00
C ASN A 376 27.72 -11.39 -25.71
N SER A 377 27.46 -10.09 -25.80
CA SER A 377 26.17 -9.42 -25.81
C SER A 377 25.40 -9.62 -27.12
N THR A 378 24.93 -10.84 -27.40
CA THR A 378 23.96 -11.05 -28.49
C THR A 378 22.95 -12.16 -28.17
N SER A 379 21.87 -11.78 -27.49
CA SER A 379 20.60 -12.50 -27.57
C SER A 379 19.45 -11.50 -27.53
N ARG A 380 19.17 -10.92 -28.70
CA ARG A 380 17.97 -10.12 -28.97
C ARG A 380 16.86 -11.09 -29.37
N ALA A 381 15.77 -11.16 -28.61
CA ALA A 381 14.58 -11.91 -29.00
C ALA A 381 13.96 -11.29 -30.28
N PRO A 382 13.35 -12.10 -31.17
CA PRO A 382 12.90 -11.63 -32.48
C PRO A 382 11.66 -10.73 -32.37
N THR A 383 11.80 -9.48 -32.82
CA THR A 383 10.71 -8.52 -33.04
C THR A 383 9.85 -8.94 -34.23
N ARG A 384 8.55 -9.11 -34.03
CA ARG A 384 7.56 -9.29 -35.10
C ARG A 384 7.15 -7.91 -35.67
N PRO A 385 6.99 -7.75 -37.00
CA PRO A 385 6.57 -6.47 -37.58
C PRO A 385 5.05 -6.31 -37.47
N GLY A 386 4.61 -5.27 -36.75
CA GLY A 386 3.22 -4.79 -36.76
C GLY A 386 3.22 -3.33 -37.19
N SER A 387 2.57 -3.03 -38.31
CA SER A 387 2.44 -1.69 -38.89
C SER A 387 1.86 -0.67 -37.90
N PRO A 388 2.26 0.61 -37.95
CA PRO A 388 1.75 1.62 -37.04
C PRO A 388 0.34 2.04 -37.46
N VAL A 389 -0.64 1.75 -36.61
CA VAL A 389 -1.91 2.47 -36.60
C VAL A 389 -1.68 3.72 -35.74
N PRO A 390 -1.96 4.95 -36.22
CA PRO A 390 -1.74 6.14 -35.42
C PRO A 390 -2.75 6.16 -34.27
N ILE A 391 -2.26 5.92 -33.05
CA ILE A 391 -3.03 6.14 -31.81
C ILE A 391 -2.95 7.65 -31.54
N GLU A 392 -4.10 8.32 -31.58
CA GLU A 392 -4.23 9.71 -31.16
C GLU A 392 -3.65 9.88 -29.74
N LYS A 393 -2.82 10.91 -29.54
CA LYS A 393 -2.25 11.30 -28.23
C LYS A 393 -3.36 11.68 -27.25
N GLN A 394 -4.06 10.71 -26.67
CA GLN A 394 -4.86 10.95 -25.47
C GLN A 394 -3.90 11.04 -24.28
N GLN A 395 -3.88 12.20 -23.62
CA GLN A 395 -3.32 12.32 -22.27
C GLN A 395 -4.06 11.33 -21.37
N GLN A 396 -3.52 10.11 -21.22
CA GLN A 396 -4.03 9.13 -20.28
C GLN A 396 -3.54 9.54 -18.89
N TYR A 397 -4.31 10.41 -18.24
CA TYR A 397 -4.27 10.51 -16.78
C TYR A 397 -4.46 9.10 -16.19
N LEU A 398 -3.71 8.73 -15.15
CA LEU A 398 -3.83 7.41 -14.50
C LEU A 398 -5.18 7.23 -13.75
N LEU A 399 -6.06 8.23 -13.82
CA LEU A 399 -7.39 8.26 -13.24
C LEU A 399 -8.32 7.30 -13.96
N GLY A 400 -8.47 6.10 -13.40
CA GLY A 400 -9.55 5.18 -13.76
C GLY A 400 -10.89 5.55 -13.12
N ASN A 401 -11.88 4.67 -13.28
CA ASN A 401 -13.18 4.82 -12.62
C ASN A 401 -13.03 4.70 -11.09
N SER A 402 -13.78 5.50 -10.33
CA SER A 402 -13.80 5.48 -8.87
C SER A 402 -13.80 4.11 -8.18
N LYS A 403 -14.39 3.08 -8.80
CA LYS A 403 -14.41 1.68 -8.31
C LYS A 403 -13.03 1.09 -8.07
N ILE A 404 -12.02 1.44 -8.88
CA ILE A 404 -10.67 0.88 -8.73
C ILE A 404 -10.04 1.25 -7.38
N HIS A 405 -10.49 2.34 -6.78
CA HIS A 405 -9.99 2.86 -5.50
C HIS A 405 -10.83 2.40 -4.30
N ASP A 406 -11.93 1.66 -4.50
CA ASP A 406 -12.84 1.32 -3.39
C ASP A 406 -12.15 0.40 -2.37
N LEU A 407 -11.30 -0.53 -2.82
CA LEU A 407 -10.57 -1.44 -1.93
C LEU A 407 -9.48 -0.71 -1.12
N ASP A 408 -8.70 0.17 -1.77
CA ASP A 408 -7.71 1.00 -1.09
C ASP A 408 -8.36 1.97 -0.09
N PHE A 409 -9.47 2.61 -0.47
CA PHE A 409 -10.22 3.48 0.42
C PHE A 409 -10.74 2.69 1.64
N ALA A 410 -11.25 1.47 1.43
CA ALA A 410 -11.66 0.59 2.52
C ALA A 410 -10.49 0.24 3.43
N ARG A 411 -9.29 -0.03 2.88
CA ARG A 411 -8.05 -0.27 3.64
C ARG A 411 -7.71 0.94 4.52
N LEU A 412 -7.62 2.14 3.93
CA LEU A 412 -7.29 3.38 4.63
C LEU A 412 -8.28 3.71 5.75
N LYS A 413 -9.55 3.36 5.57
CA LYS A 413 -10.60 3.56 6.57
C LYS A 413 -10.58 2.51 7.68
N ALA A 414 -10.31 1.24 7.35
CA ALA A 414 -10.44 0.12 8.28
C ALA A 414 -9.16 -0.20 9.07
N CYS A 415 -7.98 0.13 8.52
CA CYS A 415 -6.67 -0.29 9.04
C CYS A 415 -5.87 0.89 9.59
N HIS A 416 -6.52 1.76 10.37
CA HIS A 416 -5.92 3.04 10.79
C HIS A 416 -5.22 3.02 12.14
N ASP A 417 -5.54 2.02 12.98
CA ASP A 417 -4.95 1.86 14.30
C ASP A 417 -4.72 0.37 14.60
N PRO A 418 -3.46 -0.08 14.69
CA PRO A 418 -3.12 -1.48 14.96
C PRO A 418 -3.54 -1.95 16.36
N LEU A 419 -3.96 -1.06 17.26
CA LEU A 419 -4.39 -1.43 18.62
C LEU A 419 -5.91 -1.57 18.73
N SER A 420 -6.67 -0.82 17.94
CA SER A 420 -8.13 -0.69 18.13
C SER A 420 -8.96 -1.05 16.91
N SER A 421 -8.42 -0.91 15.70
CA SER A 421 -9.21 -1.11 14.49
C SER A 421 -9.25 -2.58 14.07
N LYS A 422 -10.41 -3.04 13.61
CA LYS A 422 -10.64 -4.44 13.21
C LYS A 422 -9.92 -4.85 11.92
N GLY A 423 -9.44 -3.88 11.14
CA GLY A 423 -8.81 -4.11 9.84
C GLY A 423 -9.80 -4.53 8.75
N LEU A 424 -9.27 -4.98 7.62
CA LEU A 424 -9.98 -5.48 6.46
C LEU A 424 -9.60 -6.94 6.19
N LYS A 425 -10.50 -7.87 6.55
CA LYS A 425 -10.29 -9.32 6.59
C LYS A 425 -9.92 -9.93 5.23
N SER A 426 -9.24 -11.08 5.30
CA SER A 426 -8.71 -11.86 4.16
C SER A 426 -9.63 -11.94 2.91
N PRO A 427 -10.95 -12.22 3.04
CA PRO A 427 -11.82 -12.35 1.86
C PRO A 427 -11.93 -11.10 0.99
N LYS A 428 -11.64 -9.92 1.54
CA LYS A 428 -11.67 -8.65 0.80
C LYS A 428 -10.54 -8.55 -0.23
N TRP A 429 -9.49 -9.37 -0.09
CA TRP A 429 -8.32 -9.41 -0.96
C TRP A 429 -8.39 -10.53 -2.01
N LYS A 430 -9.52 -11.26 -2.10
CA LYS A 430 -9.70 -12.33 -3.09
C LYS A 430 -9.53 -11.81 -4.51
N GLY A 431 -8.68 -12.45 -5.29
CA GLY A 431 -8.38 -12.08 -6.67
C GLY A 431 -7.45 -10.88 -6.80
N SER A 432 -6.98 -10.30 -5.69
CA SER A 432 -6.03 -9.19 -5.73
C SER A 432 -4.60 -9.62 -6.06
N TRP A 433 -4.27 -10.91 -6.02
CA TRP A 433 -2.90 -11.40 -6.17
C TRP A 433 -2.72 -12.39 -7.33
N ASP A 434 -3.75 -13.18 -7.64
CA ASP A 434 -3.73 -14.14 -8.75
C ASP A 434 -3.37 -13.47 -10.09
N GLY A 435 -2.31 -13.93 -10.74
CA GLY A 435 -1.96 -13.46 -12.08
C GLY A 435 -0.47 -13.37 -12.40
N CYS A 436 -0.19 -12.79 -13.57
CA CYS A 436 1.16 -12.46 -14.02
C CYS A 436 1.45 -11.00 -13.68
N TRP A 437 2.57 -10.75 -13.02
CA TRP A 437 3.01 -9.45 -12.58
C TRP A 437 4.37 -9.13 -13.19
N GLU A 438 4.56 -7.91 -13.65
CA GLU A 438 5.81 -7.46 -14.26
C GLU A 438 6.22 -6.10 -13.74
N GLY A 439 7.51 -5.86 -13.61
CA GLY A 439 8.03 -4.57 -13.21
C GLY A 439 9.49 -4.66 -12.83
N THR A 440 9.94 -3.77 -11.95
CA THR A 440 11.34 -3.72 -11.51
C THR A 440 11.45 -3.77 -9.99
N PHE A 441 12.61 -4.22 -9.53
CA PHE A 441 13.08 -3.87 -8.20
C PHE A 441 14.33 -3.02 -8.33
N SER A 442 14.53 -2.13 -7.37
CA SER A 442 15.70 -1.29 -7.27
C SER A 442 16.50 -1.61 -6.02
N PHE A 443 17.79 -1.32 -6.08
CA PHE A 443 18.72 -1.45 -4.96
C PHE A 443 19.62 -0.23 -4.91
N PHE A 444 19.87 0.27 -3.71
CA PHE A 444 20.77 1.38 -3.48
C PHE A 444 22.19 0.85 -3.28
N ASP A 445 23.22 1.58 -3.71
CA ASP A 445 24.60 1.16 -3.43
C ASP A 445 24.81 0.84 -1.95
N PHE A 446 25.57 -0.22 -1.65
CA PHE A 446 25.68 -0.72 -0.29
C PHE A 446 26.47 0.23 0.63
N ASP A 447 27.52 0.86 0.13
CA ASP A 447 28.29 1.82 0.91
C ASP A 447 27.46 3.09 1.12
N ALA A 448 26.79 3.59 0.08
CA ALA A 448 25.86 4.72 0.19
C ALA A 448 24.69 4.42 1.15
N PHE A 449 24.16 3.20 1.14
CA PHE A 449 23.12 2.75 2.07
C PHE A 449 23.63 2.77 3.51
N ARG A 450 24.84 2.24 3.76
CA ARG A 450 25.46 2.26 5.09
C ARG A 450 25.70 3.68 5.59
N GLU A 451 26.20 4.57 4.73
CA GLU A 451 26.42 5.97 5.07
C GLU A 451 25.11 6.71 5.39
N MET A 452 24.07 6.46 4.60
CA MET A 452 22.72 6.96 4.84
C MET A 452 22.20 6.51 6.22
N LEU A 453 22.34 5.23 6.57
CA LEU A 453 21.96 4.73 7.91
C LEU A 453 22.74 5.41 9.03
N ALA A 454 24.02 5.74 8.80
CA ALA A 454 24.84 6.48 9.75
C ALA A 454 24.48 7.99 9.84
N GLY A 455 23.42 8.44 9.15
CA GLY A 455 22.92 9.81 9.21
C GLY A 455 23.50 10.74 8.15
N HIS A 456 24.30 10.25 7.21
CA HIS A 456 24.86 11.05 6.12
C HIS A 456 23.84 11.19 5.00
N ALA A 457 22.89 12.12 5.15
CA ALA A 457 21.83 12.37 4.18
C ALA A 457 22.34 12.69 2.76
N ARG A 458 23.57 13.18 2.61
CA ARG A 458 24.19 13.42 1.29
C ARG A 458 24.32 12.14 0.46
N ALA A 459 24.64 11.02 1.09
CA ALA A 459 24.78 9.73 0.42
C ALA A 459 23.48 9.28 -0.25
N LEU A 460 22.30 9.70 0.25
CA LEU A 460 20.99 9.43 -0.32
C LEU A 460 20.77 10.12 -1.68
N TYR A 461 21.27 11.36 -1.81
CA TYR A 461 21.08 12.17 -3.02
C TYR A 461 22.12 11.87 -4.09
N GLU A 462 23.36 11.57 -3.70
CA GLU A 462 24.47 11.31 -4.64
C GLU A 462 24.74 9.82 -4.87
N GLY A 463 24.29 8.94 -3.98
CA GLY A 463 24.62 7.51 -4.03
C GLY A 463 24.01 6.82 -5.26
N PRO A 464 24.76 5.95 -5.96
CA PRO A 464 24.23 5.32 -7.16
C PRO A 464 23.20 4.24 -6.80
N TYR A 465 22.31 3.91 -7.74
CA TYR A 465 21.29 2.88 -7.57
C TYR A 465 21.13 2.04 -8.83
N GLY A 466 20.75 0.78 -8.66
CA GLY A 466 20.48 -0.14 -9.76
C GLY A 466 19.01 -0.50 -9.85
N GLU A 467 18.56 -0.86 -11.06
CA GLU A 467 17.24 -1.43 -11.33
C GLU A 467 17.37 -2.77 -12.04
N GLN A 468 16.42 -3.67 -11.79
CA GLN A 468 16.35 -4.95 -12.47
C GLN A 468 14.91 -5.36 -12.74
N ALA A 469 14.65 -5.75 -13.99
CA ALA A 469 13.35 -6.26 -14.41
C ALA A 469 13.08 -7.65 -13.81
N GLN A 470 11.81 -7.90 -13.53
CA GLN A 470 11.34 -9.18 -13.00
C GLN A 470 9.89 -9.45 -13.42
N VAL A 471 9.58 -10.74 -13.59
CA VAL A 471 8.24 -11.24 -13.91
C VAL A 471 7.86 -12.33 -12.94
N TRP A 472 6.70 -12.21 -12.33
CA TRP A 472 6.18 -13.11 -11.31
C TRP A 472 4.86 -13.71 -11.78
N ARG A 473 4.62 -14.98 -11.48
CA ARG A 473 3.34 -15.65 -11.61
C ARG A 473 2.91 -16.08 -10.23
N MET A 474 1.84 -15.47 -9.71
CA MET A 474 1.37 -15.69 -8.35
C MET A 474 0.04 -16.43 -8.33
N LYS A 475 -0.14 -17.23 -7.28
CA LYS A 475 -1.34 -18.01 -6.98
C LYS A 475 -1.75 -17.87 -5.51
N GLU A 476 -3.02 -17.53 -5.30
CA GLU A 476 -3.73 -17.50 -4.03
C GLU A 476 -4.16 -18.91 -3.63
N THR A 477 -3.95 -19.27 -2.37
CA THR A 477 -4.46 -20.50 -1.76
C THR A 477 -5.02 -20.16 -0.38
N TYR A 478 -6.28 -20.54 -0.14
CA TYR A 478 -6.91 -20.34 1.16
C TYR A 478 -6.74 -21.58 2.03
N VAL A 479 -6.50 -21.35 3.33
CA VAL A 479 -6.31 -22.40 4.32
C VAL A 479 -7.17 -22.15 5.55
N ARG A 480 -7.49 -23.21 6.27
CA ARG A 480 -8.24 -23.18 7.54
C ARG A 480 -7.63 -24.15 8.55
N LYS A 481 -8.01 -24.03 9.82
CA LYS A 481 -7.65 -25.00 10.86
C LYS A 481 -8.27 -26.37 10.56
N ILE A 482 -7.48 -27.43 10.70
CA ILE A 482 -7.91 -28.82 10.47
C ILE A 482 -9.07 -29.16 11.40
N GLY A 483 -10.11 -29.80 10.85
CA GLY A 483 -11.25 -30.27 11.62
C GLY A 483 -12.22 -29.18 12.05
N TRP A 484 -12.05 -27.93 11.59
CA TRP A 484 -13.05 -26.90 11.79
C TRP A 484 -14.34 -27.26 11.03
N VAL A 485 -15.45 -27.24 11.74
CA VAL A 485 -16.79 -27.44 11.19
C VAL A 485 -17.65 -26.27 11.64
N LYS A 486 -18.39 -25.68 10.71
CA LYS A 486 -19.33 -24.61 11.05
C LYS A 486 -20.36 -25.12 12.05
N LYS A 487 -20.47 -24.47 13.21
CA LYS A 487 -21.53 -24.79 14.18
C LYS A 487 -22.90 -24.56 13.51
N PRO A 488 -23.85 -25.49 13.65
CA PRO A 488 -25.19 -25.27 13.13
C PRO A 488 -25.78 -24.04 13.80
N ASP A 489 -26.43 -23.16 13.03
CA ASP A 489 -27.11 -21.97 13.55
C ASP A 489 -28.17 -22.42 14.58
N SER A 490 -27.86 -22.37 15.88
CA SER A 490 -28.82 -22.75 16.92
C SER A 490 -29.99 -21.77 16.90
N PRO A 491 -31.24 -22.22 16.70
CA PRO A 491 -32.40 -21.33 16.74
C PRO A 491 -32.77 -20.87 18.17
N TYR A 492 -32.07 -21.32 19.20
CA TYR A 492 -32.30 -20.95 20.59
C TYR A 492 -30.96 -20.67 21.29
N SER A 493 -30.69 -19.39 21.53
CA SER A 493 -29.76 -18.95 22.56
C SER A 493 -30.59 -18.18 23.58
N PRO A 494 -30.78 -18.67 24.82
CA PRO A 494 -31.57 -17.95 25.81
C PRO A 494 -30.82 -16.67 26.18
N HIS A 495 -31.43 -15.53 25.91
CA HIS A 495 -31.06 -14.29 26.57
C HIS A 495 -31.32 -14.48 28.07
N GLN A 496 -30.27 -14.68 28.87
CA GLN A 496 -30.35 -14.38 30.29
C GLN A 496 -30.27 -12.85 30.44
N SER A 497 -31.45 -12.21 30.36
CA SER A 497 -31.66 -10.94 31.05
C SER A 497 -31.75 -11.26 32.53
N SER A 498 -30.79 -10.73 33.30
CA SER A 498 -30.98 -10.49 34.72
C SER A 498 -32.14 -9.50 34.86
N ASP A 499 -33.26 -9.97 35.41
CA ASP A 499 -34.28 -9.20 36.13
C ASP A 499 -35.52 -10.11 36.20
N ASP A 500 -35.72 -10.77 37.34
CA ASP A 500 -36.98 -10.72 38.10
C ASP A 500 -37.03 -11.82 39.17
N ASP A 501 -37.04 -11.36 40.42
CA ASP A 501 -37.50 -12.05 41.61
C ASP A 501 -38.96 -12.54 41.43
N TYR A 502 -39.27 -13.79 41.78
CA TYR A 502 -40.51 -14.14 42.50
C TYR A 502 -40.48 -15.59 43.03
N TYR A 503 -40.94 -15.75 44.27
CA TYR A 503 -41.05 -16.98 45.05
C TYR A 503 -41.84 -18.11 44.35
N THR A 504 -41.39 -19.35 44.51
CA THR A 504 -42.28 -20.41 45.03
C THR A 504 -41.47 -21.57 45.63
N ASP A 505 -41.70 -21.82 46.92
CA ASP A 505 -41.38 -23.06 47.61
C ASP A 505 -42.05 -24.25 46.91
N ASN A 506 -41.32 -25.35 46.76
CA ASN A 506 -41.83 -26.66 47.15
C ASN A 506 -40.69 -27.65 47.34
N GLU A 507 -40.69 -28.22 48.53
CA GLU A 507 -39.90 -29.34 48.99
C GLU A 507 -40.10 -30.56 48.09
N GLU A 508 -39.03 -31.25 47.72
CA GLU A 508 -39.02 -32.72 47.75
C GLU A 508 -37.58 -33.22 47.95
N LYS A 509 -37.46 -34.15 48.89
CA LYS A 509 -36.25 -34.68 49.52
C LYS A 509 -35.63 -35.82 48.72
N GLU A 510 -34.35 -36.05 49.02
CA GLU A 510 -33.61 -37.34 48.96
C GLU A 510 -33.30 -37.87 47.55
N ASN A 511 -32.05 -38.15 47.16
CA ASN A 511 -31.01 -38.86 47.89
C ASN A 511 -29.61 -38.30 47.64
N LYS A 512 -28.83 -38.29 48.72
CA LYS A 512 -27.36 -38.31 48.71
C LYS A 512 -26.89 -39.69 48.27
N GLU A 513 -25.93 -39.74 47.36
CA GLU A 513 -24.81 -40.68 47.47
C GLU A 513 -23.53 -39.85 47.35
N GLU A 514 -22.74 -39.92 48.41
CA GLU A 514 -21.41 -39.36 48.57
C GLU A 514 -20.43 -40.31 47.88
N GLU A 515 -19.60 -39.82 46.97
CA GLU A 515 -18.25 -40.37 46.81
C GLU A 515 -17.28 -39.21 46.53
N GLU A 516 -16.45 -38.99 47.55
CA GLU A 516 -15.14 -38.32 47.58
C GLU A 516 -14.31 -38.79 46.36
N GLY A 517 -13.47 -38.02 45.68
CA GLY A 517 -12.77 -36.78 45.94
C GLY A 517 -11.48 -36.90 45.14
N GLU A 518 -11.31 -36.11 44.09
CA GLU A 518 -10.02 -35.91 43.43
C GLU A 518 -9.87 -34.41 43.14
N GLU A 519 -8.91 -33.80 43.82
CA GLU A 519 -8.41 -32.47 43.55
C GLU A 519 -7.72 -32.50 42.18
N GLU A 520 -8.42 -32.06 41.13
CA GLU A 520 -7.77 -31.63 39.90
C GLU A 520 -7.66 -30.10 39.93
N GLU A 521 -6.41 -29.64 39.92
CA GLU A 521 -5.98 -28.27 39.82
C GLU A 521 -6.77 -27.56 38.69
N GLU A 522 -7.49 -26.49 39.03
CA GLU A 522 -8.03 -25.54 38.05
C GLU A 522 -6.84 -24.89 37.32
N GLU A 523 -6.32 -25.53 36.27
CA GLU A 523 -5.56 -24.82 35.24
C GLU A 523 -6.52 -23.83 34.57
N GLU A 524 -6.33 -22.54 34.86
CA GLU A 524 -6.87 -21.45 34.06
C GLU A 524 -6.46 -21.67 32.60
N ILE A 525 -7.36 -22.26 31.79
CA ILE A 525 -7.22 -22.29 30.34
C ILE A 525 -7.45 -20.86 29.83
N ILE A 526 -6.38 -20.07 29.87
CA ILE A 526 -6.24 -18.91 28.99
C ILE A 526 -6.27 -19.47 27.57
N LYS A 527 -7.43 -19.37 26.91
CA LYS A 527 -7.55 -19.66 25.48
C LYS A 527 -6.77 -18.60 24.71
N ASP A 528 -5.47 -18.82 24.57
CA ASP A 528 -4.64 -18.04 23.68
C ASP A 528 -5.18 -18.19 22.26
N LYS A 529 -5.49 -17.04 21.66
CA LYS A 529 -5.89 -16.90 20.26
C LYS A 529 -4.69 -17.19 19.35
N GLU A 530 -4.18 -18.41 19.36
CA GLU A 530 -3.04 -18.73 18.51
C GLU A 530 -3.51 -18.80 17.06
N GLY A 531 -3.11 -17.79 16.29
CA GLY A 531 -3.09 -17.80 14.83
C GLY A 531 -2.07 -18.83 14.32
N LEU A 532 -1.54 -18.61 13.12
CA LEU A 532 -0.45 -19.45 12.62
C LEU A 532 0.74 -19.39 13.61
N PRO A 533 1.37 -20.51 14.01
CA PRO A 533 2.52 -20.50 14.91
C PRO A 533 3.72 -19.92 14.17
N LEU A 534 3.99 -18.63 14.38
CA LEU A 534 4.90 -17.85 13.55
C LEU A 534 5.91 -17.07 14.40
N ASN A 535 7.21 -17.26 14.14
CA ASN A 535 8.27 -16.39 14.65
C ASN A 535 9.18 -15.94 13.51
N GLY A 536 9.06 -14.67 13.14
CA GLY A 536 9.90 -13.98 12.17
C GLY A 536 9.45 -14.12 10.70
N PRO A 537 9.72 -13.17 9.79
CA PRO A 537 9.15 -13.02 8.45
C PRO A 537 9.38 -14.20 7.50
N LYS A 538 10.51 -14.90 7.63
CA LYS A 538 10.71 -16.15 6.89
C LYS A 538 9.65 -17.17 7.28
N VAL A 539 9.44 -17.34 8.59
CA VAL A 539 8.42 -18.22 9.14
C VAL A 539 7.03 -17.64 8.86
N ASN A 540 6.83 -16.32 8.99
CA ASN A 540 5.56 -15.63 8.67
C ASN A 540 5.18 -15.79 7.19
N ALA A 541 6.13 -15.99 6.29
CA ALA A 541 5.89 -16.32 4.88
C ALA A 541 5.63 -17.83 4.65
N GLY A 542 5.56 -18.63 5.70
CA GLY A 542 5.41 -20.09 5.64
C GLY A 542 6.69 -20.82 5.20
N PHE A 543 7.86 -20.21 5.40
CA PHE A 543 9.14 -20.80 5.00
C PHE A 543 9.83 -21.50 6.19
N PRO A 544 10.06 -22.83 6.15
CA PRO A 544 10.80 -23.53 7.21
C PRO A 544 12.29 -23.15 7.18
N LEU A 545 12.82 -22.69 8.32
CA LEU A 545 14.21 -22.22 8.44
C LEU A 545 15.26 -23.32 8.22
N SER A 546 14.89 -24.59 8.42
CA SER A 546 15.79 -25.75 8.42
C SER A 546 15.84 -26.54 7.11
N GLU A 547 15.04 -26.18 6.10
CA GLU A 547 15.03 -26.92 4.84
C GLU A 547 16.12 -26.43 3.88
N PRO A 548 16.86 -27.35 3.23
CA PRO A 548 17.85 -27.00 2.22
C PRO A 548 17.17 -26.26 1.06
N PRO A 549 17.92 -25.43 0.32
CA PRO A 549 17.37 -24.71 -0.82
C PRO A 549 16.76 -25.68 -1.82
N ASN A 550 15.70 -25.23 -2.49
CA ASN A 550 14.90 -26.09 -3.38
C ASN A 550 15.67 -26.39 -4.68
N THR A 551 16.61 -27.34 -4.63
CA THR A 551 17.53 -27.69 -5.73
C THR A 551 16.85 -28.38 -6.91
N PHE A 552 15.60 -28.82 -6.75
CA PHE A 552 14.84 -29.58 -7.75
C PHE A 552 13.81 -28.75 -8.51
N ALA A 553 13.75 -27.42 -8.34
CA ALA A 553 12.79 -26.58 -9.06
C ALA A 553 13.07 -26.62 -10.56
N ASN A 554 12.35 -27.48 -11.29
CA ASN A 554 12.42 -27.54 -12.74
C ASN A 554 11.50 -26.47 -13.32
N LEU A 555 12.08 -25.32 -13.65
CA LEU A 555 11.37 -24.21 -14.24
C LEU A 555 11.61 -24.14 -15.76
N ALA A 556 11.98 -25.24 -16.42
CA ALA A 556 12.38 -25.25 -17.82
C ALA A 556 11.22 -25.17 -18.83
N SER A 557 10.02 -25.59 -18.43
CA SER A 557 8.81 -25.58 -19.26
C SER A 557 7.58 -25.22 -18.42
N GLU A 558 6.49 -24.79 -19.07
CA GLU A 558 5.24 -24.44 -18.36
C GLU A 558 4.68 -25.60 -17.52
N ILE A 559 4.82 -26.84 -18.01
CA ILE A 559 4.40 -28.05 -17.28
C ILE A 559 5.24 -28.23 -16.02
N ALA A 560 6.55 -28.06 -16.13
CA ALA A 560 7.48 -28.20 -15.02
C ALA A 560 7.33 -27.06 -14.00
N GLU A 561 7.03 -25.84 -14.46
CA GLU A 561 6.68 -24.71 -13.60
C GLU A 561 5.38 -24.98 -12.82
N ALA A 562 4.35 -25.53 -13.47
CA ALA A 562 3.09 -25.88 -12.83
C ALA A 562 3.26 -27.00 -11.78
N GLU A 563 4.11 -27.99 -12.05
CA GLU A 563 4.45 -29.04 -11.10
C GLU A 563 5.25 -28.48 -9.91
N THR A 564 6.25 -27.64 -10.18
CA THR A 564 7.01 -26.92 -9.15
C THR A 564 6.10 -26.09 -8.26
N LEU A 565 5.11 -25.40 -8.84
CA LEU A 565 4.12 -24.63 -8.09
C LEU A 565 3.25 -25.53 -7.20
N LYS A 566 2.75 -26.66 -7.71
CA LYS A 566 1.98 -27.63 -6.91
C LYS A 566 2.79 -28.17 -5.74
N GLN A 567 4.06 -28.51 -5.97
CA GLN A 567 4.95 -28.99 -4.92
C GLN A 567 5.26 -27.90 -3.89
N THR A 568 5.46 -26.66 -4.35
CA THR A 568 5.67 -25.46 -3.51
C THR A 568 4.49 -25.24 -2.57
N ILE A 569 3.25 -25.30 -3.09
CA ILE A 569 2.03 -25.20 -2.29
C ILE A 569 1.98 -26.33 -1.26
N LYS A 570 2.21 -27.58 -1.68
CA LYS A 570 2.20 -28.74 -0.77
C LYS A 570 3.21 -28.58 0.37
N GLN A 571 4.44 -28.16 0.07
CA GLN A 571 5.48 -27.89 1.07
C GLN A 571 5.05 -26.79 2.05
N GLN A 572 4.48 -25.70 1.53
CA GLN A 572 4.03 -24.58 2.35
C GLN A 572 2.94 -25.02 3.34
N ILE A 573 1.97 -25.83 2.90
CA ILE A 573 0.93 -26.39 3.77
C ILE A 573 1.52 -27.34 4.81
N GLN A 574 2.46 -28.20 4.43
CA GLN A 574 3.13 -29.11 5.37
C GLN A 574 3.94 -28.37 6.44
N ALA A 575 4.52 -27.21 6.08
CA ALA A 575 5.23 -26.36 7.04
C ALA A 575 4.27 -25.68 8.05
N ILE A 576 3.00 -25.50 7.66
CA ILE A 576 1.97 -24.91 8.50
C ILE A 576 1.21 -26.02 9.23
N LYS A 577 1.71 -26.41 10.41
CA LYS A 577 1.07 -27.43 11.25
C LYS A 577 -0.34 -27.00 11.67
N GLY A 578 -1.31 -27.92 11.56
CA GLY A 578 -2.68 -27.70 12.02
C GLY A 578 -3.62 -27.06 11.00
N TYR A 579 -3.17 -26.86 9.75
CA TYR A 579 -3.98 -26.26 8.69
C TYR A 579 -4.17 -27.19 7.49
N GLU A 580 -5.30 -27.03 6.81
CA GLU A 580 -5.63 -27.68 5.55
C GLU A 580 -6.05 -26.66 4.49
N ILE A 581 -5.90 -27.04 3.22
CA ILE A 581 -6.39 -26.22 2.10
C ILE A 581 -7.92 -26.23 2.12
N VAL A 582 -8.53 -25.06 1.96
CA VAL A 582 -9.97 -24.94 1.73
C VAL A 582 -10.30 -25.43 0.32
N PRO A 583 -11.12 -26.48 0.16
CA PRO A 583 -11.55 -26.95 -1.16
C PRO A 583 -12.27 -25.84 -1.94
N LEU A 584 -12.12 -25.84 -3.27
CA LEU A 584 -12.70 -24.79 -4.12
C LEU A 584 -14.23 -24.75 -4.02
N GLU A 585 -14.85 -25.90 -3.76
CA GLU A 585 -16.31 -26.05 -3.59
C GLU A 585 -16.81 -25.38 -2.30
N GLU A 586 -15.99 -25.36 -1.25
CA GLU A 586 -16.31 -24.77 0.06
C GLU A 586 -15.84 -23.32 0.18
N LEU A 587 -14.94 -22.88 -0.71
CA LEU A 587 -14.28 -21.58 -0.63
C LEU A 587 -15.28 -20.42 -0.61
N ASP A 588 -16.27 -20.44 -1.49
CA ASP A 588 -17.26 -19.37 -1.53
C ASP A 588 -18.13 -19.34 -0.27
N GLU A 589 -18.40 -20.48 0.37
CA GLU A 589 -19.11 -20.50 1.66
C GLU A 589 -18.23 -19.92 2.78
N MET A 590 -16.95 -20.32 2.82
CA MET A 590 -15.98 -19.82 3.80
C MET A 590 -15.76 -18.32 3.71
N LEU A 591 -15.63 -17.77 2.51
CA LEU A 591 -15.44 -16.33 2.28
C LEU A 591 -16.67 -15.49 2.66
N ASN A 592 -17.84 -16.11 2.76
CA ASN A 592 -19.10 -15.46 3.14
C ASN A 592 -19.47 -15.67 4.62
N LEU A 593 -18.61 -16.33 5.40
CA LEU A 593 -18.77 -16.46 6.84
C LEU A 593 -18.76 -15.09 7.54
N SER A 594 -19.31 -15.03 8.75
CA SER A 594 -19.17 -13.84 9.60
C SER A 594 -17.69 -13.62 9.97
N ASP A 595 -17.30 -12.39 10.31
CA ASP A 595 -15.92 -12.11 10.72
C ASP A 595 -15.49 -12.98 11.93
N GLU A 596 -16.43 -13.29 12.84
CA GLU A 596 -16.20 -14.16 14.00
C GLU A 596 -15.96 -15.61 13.61
N ASP A 597 -16.80 -16.16 12.71
CA ASP A 597 -16.64 -17.53 12.20
C ASP A 597 -15.35 -17.68 11.38
N GLN A 598 -14.98 -16.65 10.61
CA GLN A 598 -13.71 -16.63 9.86
C GLN A 598 -12.51 -16.68 10.81
N GLU A 599 -12.55 -15.89 11.89
CA GLU A 599 -11.52 -15.90 12.94
C GLU A 599 -11.46 -17.26 13.65
N GLU A 600 -12.61 -17.86 14.00
CA GLU A 600 -12.67 -19.20 14.60
C GLU A 600 -12.12 -20.29 13.66
N SER A 601 -12.42 -20.19 12.36
CA SER A 601 -11.90 -21.13 11.34
C SER A 601 -10.40 -20.98 11.08
N GLY A 602 -9.80 -19.86 11.50
CA GLY A 602 -8.45 -19.48 11.14
C GLY A 602 -8.27 -19.31 9.63
N LEU A 603 -9.24 -18.71 8.94
CA LEU A 603 -9.18 -18.55 7.48
C LEU A 603 -8.03 -17.60 7.09
N GLU A 604 -7.04 -18.12 6.38
CA GLU A 604 -5.84 -17.38 5.97
C GLU A 604 -5.60 -17.51 4.46
N MET A 605 -4.89 -16.53 3.89
CA MET A 605 -4.51 -16.53 2.47
C MET A 605 -3.00 -16.66 2.30
N LEU A 606 -2.60 -17.73 1.63
CA LEU A 606 -1.23 -18.00 1.22
C LEU A 606 -1.02 -17.57 -0.23
N LEU A 607 0.21 -17.17 -0.51
CA LEU A 607 0.70 -16.85 -1.84
C LEU A 607 1.84 -17.80 -2.19
N SER A 608 1.73 -18.42 -3.36
CA SER A 608 2.79 -19.23 -3.95
C SER A 608 3.00 -18.79 -5.38
N GLY A 609 4.23 -18.89 -5.89
CA GLY A 609 4.50 -18.44 -7.24
C GLY A 609 5.85 -18.86 -7.78
N THR A 610 6.05 -18.55 -9.06
CA THR A 610 7.32 -18.71 -9.78
C THR A 610 7.62 -17.44 -10.53
N GLY A 611 8.87 -17.24 -10.93
CA GLY A 611 9.23 -16.07 -11.73
C GLY A 611 10.65 -16.12 -12.22
N HIS A 612 11.04 -15.05 -12.90
CA HIS A 612 12.42 -14.85 -13.34
C HIS A 612 12.81 -13.38 -13.32
N SER A 613 14.10 -13.14 -13.17
CA SER A 613 14.76 -11.85 -13.39
C SER A 613 16.04 -12.08 -14.18
N ALA A 614 16.80 -11.03 -14.44
CA ALA A 614 18.13 -11.14 -15.04
C ALA A 614 19.09 -12.06 -14.26
N TRP A 615 18.81 -12.33 -12.98
CA TRP A 615 19.65 -13.14 -12.10
C TRP A 615 19.23 -14.62 -12.04
N GLY A 616 18.19 -15.01 -12.78
CA GLY A 616 17.73 -16.38 -12.86
C GLY A 616 16.27 -16.54 -12.46
N LYS A 617 15.85 -17.80 -12.40
CA LYS A 617 14.50 -18.19 -12.03
C LYS A 617 14.38 -18.35 -10.51
N PHE A 618 13.18 -18.14 -10.00
CA PHE A 618 12.92 -18.20 -8.56
C PHE A 618 11.53 -18.74 -8.25
N ILE A 619 11.38 -19.19 -7.02
CA ILE A 619 10.11 -19.55 -6.40
C ILE A 619 9.74 -18.50 -5.35
N LEU A 620 8.43 -18.32 -5.15
CA LEU A 620 7.84 -17.41 -4.18
C LEU A 620 6.95 -18.21 -3.24
N LYS A 621 7.09 -17.97 -1.94
CA LYS A 621 6.22 -18.52 -0.89
C LYS A 621 5.91 -17.41 0.11
N GLY A 622 4.66 -17.25 0.50
CA GLY A 622 4.30 -16.19 1.43
C GLY A 622 2.84 -16.22 1.85
N ARG A 623 2.41 -15.16 2.52
CA ARG A 623 1.03 -14.99 2.94
C ARG A 623 0.59 -13.54 2.80
N VAL A 624 -0.71 -13.33 2.90
CA VAL A 624 -1.34 -12.00 2.99
C VAL A 624 -1.82 -11.80 4.41
N ARG A 625 -1.36 -10.74 5.09
CA ARG A 625 -1.80 -10.37 6.43
C ARG A 625 -3.30 -10.07 6.41
N SER A 626 -4.06 -10.80 7.21
CA SER A 626 -5.51 -10.75 7.25
C SER A 626 -6.06 -9.38 7.70
N TRP A 627 -5.28 -8.54 8.37
CA TRP A 627 -5.73 -7.25 8.90
C TRP A 627 -5.70 -6.10 7.87
N ASP A 628 -4.76 -6.08 6.93
CA ASP A 628 -4.61 -4.95 5.98
C ASP A 628 -4.26 -5.36 4.55
N GLY A 629 -4.12 -6.66 4.29
CA GLY A 629 -3.76 -7.16 2.97
C GLY A 629 -2.29 -6.97 2.62
N MET A 630 -1.39 -6.78 3.59
CA MET A 630 0.05 -6.76 3.32
C MET A 630 0.54 -8.15 2.92
N ALA A 631 1.14 -8.30 1.73
CA ALA A 631 1.86 -9.52 1.40
C ALA A 631 3.25 -9.53 2.03
N SER A 632 3.65 -10.70 2.54
CA SER A 632 5.01 -11.03 2.95
C SER A 632 5.43 -12.31 2.24
N LEU A 633 6.40 -12.21 1.34
CA LEU A 633 6.86 -13.26 0.44
C LEU A 633 8.36 -13.51 0.64
N VAL A 634 8.77 -14.77 0.66
CA VAL A 634 10.16 -15.19 0.51
C VAL A 634 10.39 -15.55 -0.96
N LYS A 635 11.35 -14.87 -1.57
CA LYS A 635 11.89 -15.16 -2.90
C LYS A 635 13.16 -15.97 -2.76
N GLU A 636 13.20 -17.12 -3.42
CA GLU A 636 14.35 -18.02 -3.43
C GLU A 636 14.72 -18.33 -4.88
N TYR A 637 15.95 -18.01 -5.27
CA TYR A 637 16.47 -18.41 -6.58
C TYR A 637 16.64 -19.93 -6.63
N ALA A 638 16.20 -20.52 -7.72
CA ALA A 638 16.23 -21.97 -7.90
C ALA A 638 16.42 -22.31 -9.39
N PRO A 639 17.29 -23.29 -9.73
CA PRO A 639 18.06 -24.15 -8.81
C PRO A 639 19.28 -23.44 -8.18
N ASP A 640 19.67 -22.28 -8.70
CA ASP A 640 20.83 -21.52 -8.22
C ASP A 640 20.55 -20.96 -6.81
N SER A 641 21.23 -21.47 -5.79
CA SER A 641 21.05 -21.06 -4.38
C SER A 641 21.66 -19.68 -4.09
N ARG A 642 21.14 -18.62 -4.72
CA ARG A 642 21.62 -17.22 -4.61
C ARG A 642 21.00 -16.46 -3.43
N GLY A 643 20.82 -17.17 -2.32
CA GLY A 643 20.20 -16.66 -1.11
C GLY A 643 18.67 -16.48 -1.19
N LYS A 644 18.10 -16.12 -0.04
CA LYS A 644 16.67 -15.87 0.17
C LYS A 644 16.46 -14.39 0.47
N TRP A 645 15.37 -13.83 -0.06
CA TRP A 645 15.03 -12.41 0.04
C TRP A 645 13.58 -12.26 0.49
N ILE A 646 13.30 -11.29 1.36
CA ILE A 646 11.92 -11.03 1.82
C ILE A 646 11.35 -9.86 1.03
N TYR A 647 10.25 -10.05 0.32
CA TYR A 647 9.48 -9.02 -0.37
C TYR A 647 8.19 -8.73 0.41
N ARG A 648 7.90 -7.45 0.65
CA ARG A 648 6.75 -7.00 1.44
C ARG A 648 6.09 -5.80 0.80
N GLY A 649 4.76 -5.81 0.68
CA GLY A 649 4.05 -4.67 0.09
C GLY A 649 2.54 -4.87 -0.02
N TYR A 650 1.91 -4.01 -0.81
CA TYR A 650 0.46 -4.00 -1.00
C TYR A 650 0.12 -3.94 -2.48
N VAL A 651 -0.97 -4.62 -2.85
CA VAL A 651 -1.68 -4.31 -4.10
C VAL A 651 -2.54 -3.07 -3.88
N LEU A 652 -2.36 -2.11 -4.76
CA LEU A 652 -3.03 -0.82 -4.85
C LEU A 652 -3.95 -0.78 -6.08
N ALA A 653 -4.78 0.25 -6.15
CA ALA A 653 -5.63 0.56 -7.28
C ALA A 653 -4.85 0.58 -8.60
N GLY A 654 -5.45 0.00 -9.65
CA GLY A 654 -4.81 -0.18 -10.95
C GLY A 654 -3.94 -1.43 -11.07
N ASP A 655 -4.14 -2.42 -10.17
CA ASP A 655 -3.38 -3.67 -10.13
C ASP A 655 -1.86 -3.44 -10.04
N ILE A 656 -1.49 -2.58 -9.10
CA ILE A 656 -0.11 -2.18 -8.84
C ILE A 656 0.34 -2.78 -7.51
N PHE A 657 1.34 -3.65 -7.52
CA PHE A 657 1.96 -4.19 -6.33
C PHE A 657 3.25 -3.43 -6.03
N VAL A 658 3.25 -2.63 -4.96
CA VAL A 658 4.41 -1.83 -4.54
C VAL A 658 4.89 -2.23 -3.16
N GLY A 659 6.20 -2.16 -2.92
CA GLY A 659 6.76 -2.53 -1.63
C GLY A 659 8.27 -2.39 -1.49
N ARG A 660 8.80 -3.03 -0.45
CA ARG A 660 10.25 -3.17 -0.21
C ARG A 660 10.67 -4.63 -0.16
N TRP A 661 11.85 -4.91 -0.67
CA TRP A 661 12.54 -6.18 -0.44
C TRP A 661 13.69 -5.97 0.54
N ARG A 662 14.03 -6.97 1.35
CA ARG A 662 15.19 -6.93 2.25
C ARG A 662 15.99 -8.22 2.24
N ASP A 663 17.25 -8.10 2.62
CA ASP A 663 18.11 -9.25 2.93
C ASP A 663 17.55 -10.06 4.11
N THR A 664 18.08 -11.27 4.25
CA THR A 664 17.63 -12.20 5.28
C THR A 664 18.70 -12.67 6.26
N TYR A 665 19.86 -12.02 6.23
CA TYR A 665 20.97 -12.22 7.14
C TYR A 665 20.88 -11.25 8.33
N THR A 666 20.42 -10.02 8.07
CA THR A 666 20.18 -9.02 9.10
C THR A 666 18.96 -9.43 9.93
N PRO A 667 19.09 -9.51 11.27
CA PRO A 667 17.96 -9.75 12.15
C PRO A 667 16.84 -8.70 11.98
N GLU A 668 15.62 -9.06 12.33
CA GLU A 668 14.43 -8.23 12.06
C GLU A 668 14.41 -6.93 12.84
N ASN A 669 14.95 -6.96 14.06
CA ASN A 669 15.09 -5.80 14.94
C ASN A 669 16.18 -4.84 14.49
N PHE A 670 16.90 -5.14 13.41
CA PHE A 670 17.85 -4.24 12.77
C PHE A 670 17.39 -3.85 11.37
N VAL A 671 17.80 -2.66 10.94
CA VAL A 671 17.64 -2.18 9.58
C VAL A 671 18.55 -3.00 8.67
N GLY A 672 17.94 -3.89 7.89
CA GLY A 672 18.63 -4.71 6.90
C GLY A 672 18.83 -3.96 5.60
N TYR A 673 19.73 -4.46 4.76
CA TYR A 673 19.89 -3.97 3.41
C TYR A 673 18.58 -4.21 2.65
N GLU A 674 17.98 -3.11 2.19
CA GLU A 674 16.67 -3.15 1.57
C GLU A 674 16.57 -2.19 0.39
N GLY A 675 15.68 -2.53 -0.53
CA GLY A 675 15.36 -1.74 -1.70
C GLY A 675 13.88 -1.76 -1.99
N THR A 676 13.47 -1.08 -3.04
CA THR A 676 12.06 -0.95 -3.40
C THR A 676 11.72 -1.83 -4.60
N PHE A 677 10.44 -2.09 -4.79
CA PHE A 677 9.96 -2.71 -6.02
C PHE A 677 8.56 -2.21 -6.35
N PHE A 678 8.23 -2.29 -7.63
CA PHE A 678 6.87 -2.17 -8.09
C PHE A 678 6.62 -3.18 -9.21
N LEU A 679 5.40 -3.71 -9.29
CA LEU A 679 4.94 -4.61 -10.32
C LEU A 679 3.53 -4.21 -10.75
N ASN A 680 3.23 -4.31 -12.03
CA ASN A 680 1.88 -4.19 -12.57
C ASN A 680 1.38 -5.56 -13.00
N ARG A 681 0.09 -5.83 -12.81
CA ARG A 681 -0.53 -7.05 -13.37
C ARG A 681 -0.72 -6.91 -14.88
N ARG A 682 -0.41 -7.97 -15.62
CA ARG A 682 -0.61 -8.08 -17.08
C ARG A 682 -2.06 -8.39 -17.46
#